data_AF-A0A543AIY9-F1
#
_entry.id   AF-A0A543AIY9-F1
#
_cell.length_a   1.000
_cell.length_b   1.000
_cell.length_c   1.000
_cell.angle_alpha   90.00
_cell.angle_beta   90.00
_cell.angle_gamma   90.00
#
_symmetry.space_group_name_H-M   'P 1'
#
loop_
_entity.id
_entity.type
_entity.pdbx_description
1 polymer ?
#
loop_
_entity_poly.entity_id
_entity_poly.type
_entity_poly.pdbx_seq_one_letter_code
_entity_poly.pdbx_strand_id
1 'polypeptide(L)'
;MAQKPPSSNAKIDQLNELKKQNTGEALRQDSGVPAVDNEQSLRAGRRGPALLHDPDFYRKQSHFSRERIPEKVVHARGFGVHGEFELTKSLRHVTKAHFLSEPGIKTPTFVRLSTFIGSKGSKDTAIDVRGFATKFYTQEGNYDNLALSFGVFIIKDAMKFVDFTHAIKPNPKTAVPQAASAHDTLWDWVVNNQESAHMVMWLQSMRARPRSWRMMEAWPINTFRFINAEGKSTFARFVWKPHLGVHGLLLEEADILGGVDPDFHRNDMIEAIQAGAYPKYDLGVQLIAEEDEFAYDFDILDDTKFWPEEVVPVEIVGTMTLNRLVDNAFAEEEQSSFDPASLVPGIEFSHDPVLQGRSFAYRDTDYHRLGTANINNIPINQPIIPVHNNQRDGHVRHDIDTDMVTYHKNSLAENTPSDAAESARVSDYPAEVEGHVTRQLPSEKFDDHFSQARMFWNSMTTVEQQDIIKSFSYHLGKVVSASVRQQTVDMFANVDETLAIELARNIGVNPPEGTHVAYDEASPALSMTTTPHSAATQKVGVLIGQGFQDDEVRQTLDALQAAGAFVHIVSDKLGMVAGANGLELPVDTSFVTAHPAQFDAYYVVGGSSEDQKLFDEHMTEFARMAYKFFKPIGVASTGETYLNLPTEGQHDGVVLAQHESSFGDAFVDAIAQHRFWDRV
;
A
#
# COMPACT_ATOMS: atom_id res chain seq x y z
N MET A 1 4.14 3.40 26.56
CA MET A 1 5.52 3.81 26.93
C MET A 1 5.97 4.90 25.95
N ALA A 2 6.57 6.00 26.42
CA ALA A 2 7.12 7.02 25.51
C ALA A 2 8.34 6.42 24.78
N GLN A 3 8.21 6.21 23.48
CA GLN A 3 9.21 5.58 22.63
C GLN A 3 10.48 6.45 22.57
N LYS A 4 11.65 5.81 22.57
CA LYS A 4 12.90 6.49 22.20
C LYS A 4 12.73 6.91 20.73
N PRO A 5 12.92 8.20 20.37
CA PRO A 5 12.77 8.62 18.99
C PRO A 5 13.70 7.76 18.10
N PRO A 6 13.23 7.32 16.91
CA PRO A 6 14.08 6.63 15.94
C PRO A 6 15.37 7.41 15.70
N SER A 7 16.45 6.72 15.34
CA SER A 7 17.70 7.38 14.96
C SER A 7 17.43 8.42 13.86
N SER A 8 17.92 9.65 14.08
CA SER A 8 17.79 10.70 13.06
C SER A 8 18.57 10.33 11.79
N ASN A 9 18.13 10.85 10.66
CA ASN A 9 18.82 10.73 9.38
C ASN A 9 18.85 12.11 8.68
N ALA A 10 19.63 12.24 7.61
CA ALA A 10 19.85 13.54 6.96
C ALA A 10 18.54 14.23 6.51
N LYS A 11 17.52 13.47 6.09
CA LYS A 11 16.24 14.06 5.71
C LYS A 11 15.47 14.58 6.91
N ILE A 12 15.44 13.81 7.99
CA ILE A 12 14.81 14.23 9.24
C ILE A 12 15.51 15.46 9.83
N ASP A 13 16.84 15.53 9.77
CA ASP A 13 17.61 16.68 10.23
C ASP A 13 17.25 17.94 9.42
N GLN A 14 17.17 17.83 8.09
CA GLN A 14 16.70 18.93 7.22
C GLN A 14 15.27 19.38 7.59
N LEU A 15 14.35 18.45 7.86
CA LEU A 15 12.98 18.80 8.24
C LEU A 15 12.88 19.41 9.65
N ASN A 16 13.76 19.02 10.58
CA ASN A 16 13.77 19.54 11.95
C ASN A 16 14.00 21.06 11.99
N GLU A 17 14.75 21.62 11.05
CA GLU A 17 14.99 23.06 10.94
C GLU A 17 13.70 23.87 10.68
N LEU A 18 12.66 23.21 10.16
CA LEU A 18 11.40 23.84 9.76
C LEU A 18 10.26 23.57 10.74
N LYS A 19 10.49 22.74 11.77
CA LYS A 19 9.46 22.38 12.75
C LYS A 19 9.13 23.57 13.65
N LYS A 20 7.85 23.67 13.99
CA LYS A 20 7.32 24.71 14.88
C LYS A 20 6.48 24.06 15.97
N GLN A 21 6.78 24.38 17.22
CA GLN A 21 5.96 24.01 18.38
C GLN A 21 5.28 25.27 18.91
N ASN A 22 3.95 25.29 18.90
CA ASN A 22 3.17 26.46 19.33
C ASN A 22 2.69 26.35 20.79
N THR A 23 2.73 25.15 21.38
CA THR A 23 2.28 24.92 22.77
C THR A 23 3.17 25.69 23.75
N GLY A 24 2.53 26.52 24.60
CA GLY A 24 3.23 27.36 25.58
C GLY A 24 3.53 28.78 25.09
N GLU A 25 3.30 29.07 23.81
CA GLU A 25 3.51 30.38 23.21
C GLU A 25 2.23 31.22 23.18
N ALA A 26 2.38 32.55 23.14
CA ALA A 26 1.25 33.46 22.98
C ALA A 26 0.65 33.38 21.57
N LEU A 27 -0.69 33.31 21.47
CA LEU A 27 -1.39 33.35 20.19
C LEU A 27 -1.12 34.68 19.47
N ARG A 28 -0.81 34.58 18.16
CA ARG A 28 -0.56 35.72 17.29
C ARG A 28 -1.36 35.59 16.00
N GLN A 29 -1.64 36.74 15.39
CA GLN A 29 -2.08 36.85 14.01
C GLN A 29 -0.99 36.34 13.05
N ASP A 30 -1.35 36.05 11.81
CA ASP A 30 -0.42 35.63 10.75
C ASP A 30 0.70 36.65 10.47
N SER A 31 0.45 37.95 10.70
CA SER A 31 1.47 39.00 10.64
C SER A 31 2.33 39.14 11.91
N GLY A 32 2.17 38.26 12.91
CA GLY A 32 2.98 38.20 14.12
C GLY A 32 2.53 39.10 15.29
N VAL A 33 1.44 39.87 15.13
CA VAL A 33 0.87 40.70 16.21
C VAL A 33 0.14 39.80 17.22
N PRO A 34 0.26 40.03 18.56
CA PRO A 34 -0.51 39.28 19.54
C PRO A 34 -2.03 39.34 19.27
N ALA A 35 -2.71 38.20 19.32
CA ALA A 35 -4.16 38.16 19.19
C ALA A 35 -4.83 38.66 20.47
N VAL A 36 -5.86 39.51 20.34
CA VAL A 36 -6.52 40.16 21.49
C VAL A 36 -7.66 39.31 22.06
N ASP A 37 -8.47 38.70 21.19
CA ASP A 37 -9.60 37.82 21.52
C ASP A 37 -9.81 36.84 20.35
N ASN A 38 -9.78 35.53 20.61
CA ASN A 38 -9.93 34.48 19.59
C ASN A 38 -11.29 33.77 19.66
N GLU A 39 -12.21 34.29 20.46
CA GLU A 39 -13.54 33.74 20.69
C GLU A 39 -14.64 34.61 20.07
N GLN A 40 -14.44 35.94 20.07
CA GLN A 40 -15.46 36.90 19.63
C GLN A 40 -14.97 37.74 18.44
N SER A 41 -15.82 37.85 17.41
CA SER A 41 -15.65 38.85 16.35
C SER A 41 -15.83 40.26 16.91
N LEU A 42 -15.14 41.25 16.36
CA LEU A 42 -15.34 42.68 16.65
C LEU A 42 -16.74 43.15 16.22
N ARG A 43 -17.46 43.82 17.12
CA ARG A 43 -18.86 44.27 16.92
C ARG A 43 -19.14 45.67 17.46
N ALA A 44 -20.21 46.30 16.98
CA ALA A 44 -20.73 47.57 17.52
C ALA A 44 -21.49 47.38 18.85
N GLY A 45 -20.77 47.03 19.91
CA GLY A 45 -21.34 46.77 21.24
C GLY A 45 -21.89 45.34 21.39
N ARG A 46 -22.26 44.96 22.62
CA ARG A 46 -22.58 43.56 23.01
C ARG A 46 -23.68 42.89 22.17
N ARG A 47 -24.63 43.66 21.65
CA ARG A 47 -25.75 43.17 20.81
C ARG A 47 -25.76 43.82 19.41
N GLY A 48 -24.64 44.41 19.00
CA GLY A 48 -24.53 45.07 17.69
C GLY A 48 -24.04 44.13 16.57
N PRO A 49 -24.07 44.60 15.32
CA PRO A 49 -23.52 43.86 14.18
C PRO A 49 -22.01 43.69 14.27
N ALA A 50 -21.49 42.63 13.64
CA ALA A 50 -20.06 42.45 13.41
C ALA A 50 -19.52 43.51 12.44
N LEU A 51 -18.25 43.87 12.61
CA LEU A 51 -17.61 44.94 11.84
C LEU A 51 -16.65 44.36 10.79
N LEU A 52 -16.64 44.95 9.59
CA LEU A 52 -15.79 44.50 8.48
C LEU A 52 -14.29 44.77 8.69
N HIS A 53 -13.94 45.64 9.63
CA HIS A 53 -12.55 45.97 9.96
C HIS A 53 -11.93 45.07 11.03
N ASP A 54 -12.35 43.81 11.12
CA ASP A 54 -11.82 42.80 12.05
C ASP A 54 -10.78 41.91 11.34
N PRO A 55 -9.51 42.36 11.19
CA PRO A 55 -8.52 41.62 10.40
C PRO A 55 -8.26 40.22 10.95
N ASP A 56 -8.42 40.00 12.26
CA ASP A 56 -8.15 38.72 12.92
C ASP A 56 -9.17 37.68 12.48
N PHE A 57 -10.46 38.06 12.49
CA PHE A 57 -11.52 37.24 11.93
C PHE A 57 -11.30 36.97 10.44
N TYR A 58 -11.15 38.01 9.61
CA TYR A 58 -11.11 37.82 8.16
C TYR A 58 -9.91 36.99 7.70
N ARG A 59 -8.72 37.17 8.28
CA ARG A 59 -7.53 36.40 7.91
C ARG A 59 -7.61 34.95 8.36
N LYS A 60 -8.05 34.69 9.60
CA LYS A 60 -8.27 33.32 10.10
C LYS A 60 -9.26 32.55 9.21
N GLN A 61 -10.40 33.16 8.88
CA GLN A 61 -11.40 32.52 8.01
C GLN A 61 -10.91 32.38 6.57
N SER A 62 -10.13 33.34 6.07
CA SER A 62 -9.57 33.29 4.72
C SER A 62 -8.54 32.17 4.56
N HIS A 63 -7.73 31.90 5.58
CA HIS A 63 -6.82 30.76 5.60
C HIS A 63 -7.60 29.45 5.63
N PHE A 64 -8.55 29.28 6.55
CA PHE A 64 -9.40 28.09 6.65
C PHE A 64 -10.07 27.74 5.31
N SER A 65 -10.63 28.76 4.64
CA SER A 65 -11.32 28.60 3.35
C SER A 65 -10.41 28.13 2.21
N ARG A 66 -9.09 28.10 2.41
CA ARG A 66 -8.05 27.76 1.42
C ARG A 66 -7.13 26.63 1.87
N GLU A 67 -7.49 25.90 2.93
CA GLU A 67 -6.67 24.79 3.42
C GLU A 67 -6.62 23.59 2.48
N ARG A 68 -7.64 23.39 1.62
CA ARG A 68 -7.70 22.23 0.73
C ARG A 68 -7.02 22.55 -0.60
N ILE A 69 -6.15 21.64 -1.01
CA ILE A 69 -5.59 21.54 -2.36
C ILE A 69 -6.28 20.38 -3.11
N PRO A 70 -6.20 20.31 -4.44
CA PRO A 70 -6.67 19.15 -5.19
C PRO A 70 -6.04 17.85 -4.65
N GLU A 71 -6.84 16.78 -4.56
CA GLU A 71 -6.29 15.45 -4.32
C GLU A 71 -5.58 14.91 -5.57
N LYS A 72 -4.77 13.86 -5.41
CA LYS A 72 -4.16 13.16 -6.55
C LYS A 72 -5.27 12.53 -7.42
N VAL A 73 -5.15 12.60 -8.75
CA VAL A 73 -6.18 12.08 -9.68
C VAL A 73 -6.46 10.58 -9.48
N VAL A 74 -5.39 9.83 -9.24
CA VAL A 74 -5.36 8.45 -8.77
C VAL A 74 -4.47 8.39 -7.53
N HIS A 75 -4.60 7.35 -6.73
CA HIS A 75 -3.88 7.19 -5.47
C HIS A 75 -4.14 8.30 -4.43
N ALA A 76 -5.34 8.92 -4.45
CA ALA A 76 -5.70 10.00 -3.54
C ALA A 76 -5.67 9.56 -2.07
N ARG A 77 -6.24 8.39 -1.77
CA ARG A 77 -6.23 7.78 -0.44
C ARG A 77 -4.88 7.11 -0.18
N GLY A 78 -4.04 7.73 0.65
CA GLY A 78 -2.74 7.17 1.01
C GLY A 78 -2.23 7.54 2.41
N PHE A 79 -1.02 7.09 2.74
CA PHE A 79 -0.38 7.28 4.04
C PHE A 79 1.14 7.34 3.85
N GLY A 80 1.76 8.35 4.47
CA GLY A 80 3.19 8.64 4.34
C GLY A 80 3.96 8.19 5.58
N VAL A 81 5.10 7.55 5.37
CA VAL A 81 5.96 7.04 6.43
C VAL A 81 7.42 7.26 6.05
N HIS A 82 8.22 7.74 7.01
CA HIS A 82 9.66 7.89 6.87
C HIS A 82 10.38 6.57 7.16
N GLY A 83 11.52 6.36 6.51
CA GLY A 83 12.35 5.20 6.70
C GLY A 83 13.81 5.40 6.30
N GLU A 84 14.51 4.29 6.24
CA GLU A 84 15.89 4.20 5.77
C GLU A 84 16.07 2.89 5.00
N PHE A 85 16.71 2.98 3.84
CA PHE A 85 17.18 1.84 3.06
C PHE A 85 18.65 1.60 3.33
N GLU A 86 19.02 0.36 3.63
CA GLU A 86 20.41 -0.08 3.78
C GLU A 86 20.76 -1.11 2.73
N LEU A 87 21.78 -0.81 1.92
CA LEU A 87 22.30 -1.77 0.94
C LEU A 87 23.08 -2.87 1.64
N THR A 88 22.85 -4.13 1.29
CA THR A 88 23.57 -5.30 1.81
C THR A 88 24.42 -5.98 0.75
N LYS A 89 24.11 -5.79 -0.54
CA LYS A 89 24.87 -6.34 -1.68
C LYS A 89 25.11 -5.27 -2.75
N SER A 90 26.35 -5.12 -3.18
CA SER A 90 26.73 -4.15 -4.22
C SER A 90 26.15 -4.51 -5.59
N LEU A 91 25.62 -3.51 -6.30
CA LEU A 91 25.21 -3.62 -7.70
C LEU A 91 26.16 -2.90 -8.68
N ARG A 92 27.40 -2.56 -8.28
CA ARG A 92 28.38 -1.87 -9.14
C ARG A 92 28.63 -2.54 -10.49
N HIS A 93 28.47 -3.86 -10.54
CA HIS A 93 28.65 -4.65 -11.76
C HIS A 93 27.61 -4.32 -12.85
N VAL A 94 26.44 -3.81 -12.47
CA VAL A 94 25.35 -3.44 -13.40
C VAL A 94 24.95 -1.96 -13.34
N THR A 95 25.12 -1.26 -12.21
CA THR A 95 24.76 0.17 -12.09
C THR A 95 25.84 1.00 -11.39
N LYS A 96 26.00 2.25 -11.82
CA LYS A 96 26.84 3.26 -11.14
C LYS A 96 26.09 4.08 -10.08
N ALA A 97 24.80 3.81 -9.83
CA ALA A 97 24.00 4.56 -8.85
C ALA A 97 24.61 4.47 -7.44
N HIS A 98 24.92 5.62 -6.83
CA HIS A 98 25.67 5.66 -5.58
C HIS A 98 24.99 4.87 -4.44
N PHE A 99 23.67 5.00 -4.29
CA PHE A 99 22.91 4.33 -3.22
C PHE A 99 22.89 2.79 -3.34
N LEU A 100 23.29 2.25 -4.50
CA LEU A 100 23.41 0.81 -4.80
C LEU A 100 24.87 0.35 -4.95
N SER A 101 25.84 1.20 -4.58
CA SER A 101 27.25 0.97 -4.89
C SER A 101 28.02 0.15 -3.84
N GLU A 102 27.86 0.44 -2.55
CA GLU A 102 28.61 -0.22 -1.47
C GLU A 102 27.69 -0.70 -0.35
N PRO A 103 27.84 -1.95 0.12
CA PRO A 103 27.11 -2.43 1.29
C PRO A 103 27.34 -1.55 2.52
N GLY A 104 26.29 -1.33 3.32
CA GLY A 104 26.29 -0.46 4.47
C GLY A 104 25.94 1.00 4.16
N ILE A 105 25.77 1.39 2.89
CA ILE A 105 25.19 2.70 2.55
C ILE A 105 23.75 2.74 3.07
N LYS A 106 23.47 3.76 3.89
CA LYS A 106 22.17 4.08 4.45
C LYS A 106 21.59 5.30 3.74
N THR A 107 20.41 5.14 3.15
CA THR A 107 19.72 6.16 2.36
C THR A 107 18.39 6.49 3.04
N PRO A 108 18.16 7.73 3.49
CA PRO A 108 16.86 8.14 3.98
C PRO A 108 15.78 7.91 2.91
N THR A 109 14.61 7.43 3.33
CA THR A 109 13.47 7.24 2.43
C THR A 109 12.20 7.88 2.98
N PHE A 110 11.32 8.28 2.06
CA PHE A 110 9.93 8.56 2.37
C PHE A 110 9.04 7.70 1.49
N VAL A 111 8.17 6.91 2.10
CA VAL A 111 7.28 5.99 1.42
C VAL A 111 5.84 6.47 1.55
N ARG A 112 5.12 6.48 0.43
CA ARG A 112 3.69 6.70 0.41
C ARG A 112 2.97 5.45 -0.10
N LEU A 113 2.17 4.86 0.78
CA LEU A 113 1.29 3.72 0.51
C LEU A 113 -0.11 4.24 0.17
N SER A 114 -0.83 3.61 -0.75
CA SER A 114 -2.15 4.11 -1.18
C SER A 114 -3.05 3.05 -1.80
N THR A 115 -4.35 3.29 -1.89
CA THR A 115 -5.21 2.63 -2.89
C THR A 115 -5.00 3.29 -4.27
N PHE A 116 -5.80 2.97 -5.30
CA PHE A 116 -5.68 3.57 -6.64
C PHE A 116 -6.89 4.44 -7.00
N ILE A 117 -8.11 3.92 -6.98
CA ILE A 117 -9.27 4.64 -7.56
C ILE A 117 -10.01 5.53 -6.57
N GLY A 118 -9.99 5.17 -5.29
CA GLY A 118 -10.77 5.87 -4.26
C GLY A 118 -10.32 7.31 -4.04
N SER A 119 -11.27 8.23 -3.86
CA SER A 119 -10.95 9.59 -3.38
C SER A 119 -10.33 9.57 -1.98
N LYS A 120 -9.75 10.68 -1.53
CA LYS A 120 -8.99 10.80 -0.26
C LYS A 120 -9.76 10.30 0.98
N GLY A 121 -11.08 10.43 1.00
CA GLY A 121 -11.96 9.98 2.07
C GLY A 121 -12.53 8.56 1.92
N SER A 122 -12.04 7.76 0.96
CA SER A 122 -12.44 6.36 0.78
C SER A 122 -11.85 5.43 1.86
N LYS A 123 -12.10 4.10 1.72
CA LYS A 123 -11.66 3.05 2.64
C LYS A 123 -10.33 2.41 2.23
N ASP A 124 -9.52 2.02 3.22
CA ASP A 124 -8.22 1.36 3.00
C ASP A 124 -8.35 -0.07 2.43
N THR A 125 -9.37 -0.82 2.87
CA THR A 125 -9.60 -2.23 2.51
C THR A 125 -10.41 -2.41 1.21
N ALA A 126 -10.46 -1.39 0.35
CA ALA A 126 -11.07 -1.52 -0.98
C ALA A 126 -10.44 -2.67 -1.78
N ILE A 127 -11.22 -3.36 -2.62
CA ILE A 127 -10.67 -4.32 -3.59
C ILE A 127 -10.04 -3.51 -4.72
N ASP A 128 -8.73 -3.35 -4.66
CA ASP A 128 -8.00 -2.39 -5.49
C ASP A 128 -6.52 -2.79 -5.60
N VAL A 129 -5.77 -2.20 -6.53
CA VAL A 129 -4.31 -2.24 -6.46
C VAL A 129 -3.82 -1.26 -5.40
N ARG A 130 -2.73 -1.58 -4.70
CA ARG A 130 -2.08 -0.64 -3.79
C ARG A 130 -0.90 0.04 -4.47
N GLY A 131 -0.75 1.34 -4.27
CA GLY A 131 0.46 2.07 -4.60
C GLY A 131 1.49 1.98 -3.49
N PHE A 132 2.76 1.90 -3.88
CA PHE A 132 3.94 1.88 -3.02
C PHE A 132 4.99 2.78 -3.66
N ALA A 133 4.94 4.07 -3.36
CA ALA A 133 5.90 5.04 -3.90
C ALA A 133 7.01 5.31 -2.88
N THR A 134 8.27 5.07 -3.26
CA THR A 134 9.45 5.27 -2.42
C THR A 134 10.33 6.38 -3.02
N LYS A 135 10.55 7.45 -2.25
CA LYS A 135 11.54 8.48 -2.55
C LYS A 135 12.81 8.17 -1.77
N PHE A 136 13.92 8.01 -2.49
CA PHE A 136 15.25 7.88 -1.93
C PHE A 136 15.95 9.24 -1.96
N TYR A 137 16.34 9.73 -0.79
CA TYR A 137 17.13 10.97 -0.69
C TYR A 137 18.61 10.59 -0.77
N THR A 138 19.16 10.51 -2.00
CA THR A 138 20.53 10.05 -2.23
C THR A 138 21.54 11.20 -2.22
N GLN A 139 22.83 10.85 -2.24
CA GLN A 139 23.94 11.80 -2.37
C GLN A 139 24.07 12.37 -3.80
N GLU A 140 23.33 11.83 -4.77
CA GLU A 140 23.34 12.23 -6.19
C GLU A 140 22.01 12.86 -6.63
N GLY A 141 21.13 13.19 -5.67
CA GLY A 141 19.79 13.70 -5.92
C GLY A 141 18.69 12.75 -5.44
N ASN A 142 17.43 13.12 -5.64
CA ASN A 142 16.31 12.25 -5.29
C ASN A 142 16.10 11.20 -6.39
N TYR A 143 15.92 9.94 -6.00
CA TYR A 143 15.42 8.88 -6.89
C TYR A 143 14.02 8.45 -6.44
N ASP A 144 13.06 8.40 -7.36
CA ASP A 144 11.70 7.96 -7.05
C ASP A 144 11.38 6.61 -7.70
N ASN A 145 11.13 5.61 -6.87
CA ASN A 145 10.69 4.27 -7.26
C ASN A 145 9.18 4.14 -7.01
N LEU A 146 8.38 4.14 -8.07
CA LEU A 146 6.92 4.10 -7.95
C LEU A 146 6.41 2.70 -8.28
N ALA A 147 6.11 1.93 -7.24
CA ALA A 147 5.63 0.56 -7.32
C ALA A 147 4.12 0.42 -7.07
N LEU A 148 3.59 -0.72 -7.49
CA LEU A 148 2.24 -1.21 -7.22
C LEU A 148 2.30 -2.58 -6.55
N SER A 149 1.26 -2.97 -5.82
CA SER A 149 1.18 -4.28 -5.19
C SER A 149 0.97 -5.46 -6.14
N PHE A 150 0.95 -5.21 -7.46
CA PHE A 150 0.85 -6.23 -8.50
C PHE A 150 2.09 -6.16 -9.40
N GLY A 151 2.56 -7.31 -9.86
CA GLY A 151 3.74 -7.42 -10.73
C GLY A 151 3.51 -7.02 -12.20
N VAL A 152 2.30 -6.56 -12.53
CA VAL A 152 1.86 -6.20 -13.89
C VAL A 152 0.91 -5.00 -13.86
N PHE A 153 0.75 -4.36 -15.02
CA PHE A 153 -0.22 -3.30 -15.26
C PHE A 153 -1.33 -3.74 -16.21
N ILE A 154 -2.41 -2.96 -16.26
CA ILE A 154 -3.65 -3.32 -16.97
C ILE A 154 -3.67 -2.92 -18.44
N ILE A 155 -2.72 -2.08 -18.86
CA ILE A 155 -2.57 -1.57 -20.22
C ILE A 155 -1.12 -1.72 -20.65
N LYS A 156 -0.94 -1.89 -21.97
CA LYS A 156 0.37 -1.99 -22.63
C LYS A 156 0.88 -0.67 -23.24
N ASP A 157 0.04 0.38 -23.23
CA ASP A 157 0.37 1.71 -23.74
C ASP A 157 -0.32 2.80 -22.89
N ALA A 158 0.44 3.83 -22.49
CA ALA A 158 -0.05 4.94 -21.66
C ALA A 158 -1.22 5.73 -22.28
N MET A 159 -1.39 5.70 -23.61
CA MET A 159 -2.52 6.34 -24.30
C MET A 159 -3.87 5.88 -23.74
N LYS A 160 -3.97 4.60 -23.32
CA LYS A 160 -5.21 4.00 -22.79
C LYS A 160 -5.44 4.29 -21.31
N PHE A 161 -4.50 4.93 -20.61
CA PHE A 161 -4.61 5.15 -19.16
C PHE A 161 -5.82 5.99 -18.78
N VAL A 162 -6.15 7.00 -19.59
CA VAL A 162 -7.33 7.84 -19.37
C VAL A 162 -8.63 7.06 -19.51
N ASP A 163 -8.73 6.20 -20.52
CA ASP A 163 -9.92 5.38 -20.77
C ASP A 163 -10.12 4.36 -19.65
N PHE A 164 -9.06 3.64 -19.27
CA PHE A 164 -9.09 2.72 -18.14
C PHE A 164 -9.48 3.44 -16.85
N THR A 165 -8.82 4.55 -16.53
CA THR A 165 -9.07 5.30 -15.29
C THR A 165 -10.52 5.79 -15.24
N HIS A 166 -11.07 6.29 -16.35
CA HIS A 166 -12.49 6.66 -16.42
C HIS A 166 -13.43 5.45 -16.31
N ALA A 167 -13.06 4.30 -16.88
CA ALA A 167 -13.87 3.09 -16.83
C ALA A 167 -14.00 2.54 -15.41
N ILE A 168 -12.93 2.60 -14.60
CA ILE A 168 -12.90 2.11 -13.21
C ILE A 168 -13.35 3.15 -12.16
N LYS A 169 -13.28 4.44 -12.47
CA LYS A 169 -13.74 5.51 -11.57
C LYS A 169 -15.28 5.51 -11.47
N PRO A 170 -15.84 6.20 -10.45
CA PRO A 170 -17.29 6.31 -10.29
C PRO A 170 -17.96 6.84 -11.55
N ASN A 171 -19.16 6.33 -11.85
CA ASN A 171 -19.92 6.73 -13.03
C ASN A 171 -20.11 8.26 -13.07
N PRO A 172 -19.81 8.94 -14.19
CA PRO A 172 -19.82 10.40 -14.25
C PRO A 172 -21.21 11.03 -14.07
N LYS A 173 -22.29 10.26 -14.24
CA LYS A 173 -23.67 10.74 -14.03
C LYS A 173 -24.10 10.72 -12.57
N THR A 174 -23.60 9.74 -11.80
CA THR A 174 -24.10 9.44 -10.45
C THR A 174 -23.03 9.52 -9.38
N ALA A 175 -21.75 9.61 -9.76
CA ALA A 175 -20.59 9.53 -8.89
C ALA A 175 -20.55 8.27 -8.01
N VAL A 176 -21.08 7.14 -8.51
CA VAL A 176 -21.03 5.83 -7.82
C VAL A 176 -20.54 4.71 -8.75
N PRO A 177 -19.95 3.63 -8.20
CA PRO A 177 -19.58 3.45 -6.79
C PRO A 177 -18.23 4.11 -6.44
N GLN A 178 -18.01 4.41 -5.15
CA GLN A 178 -16.72 4.87 -4.63
C GLN A 178 -15.85 3.68 -4.24
N ALA A 179 -14.59 3.68 -4.68
CA ALA A 179 -13.59 2.66 -4.32
C ALA A 179 -14.05 1.20 -4.54
N ALA A 180 -14.71 0.94 -5.68
CA ALA A 180 -15.12 -0.41 -6.07
C ALA A 180 -15.06 -0.57 -7.59
N SER A 181 -14.64 -1.75 -8.04
CA SER A 181 -14.63 -2.21 -9.44
C SER A 181 -15.91 -2.97 -9.84
N ALA A 182 -16.88 -3.07 -8.92
CA ALA A 182 -18.11 -3.85 -9.08
C ALA A 182 -19.23 -3.05 -9.79
N HIS A 183 -19.00 -2.65 -11.04
CA HIS A 183 -19.95 -1.88 -11.85
C HIS A 183 -19.71 -2.04 -13.36
N ASP A 184 -20.73 -1.75 -14.17
CA ASP A 184 -20.75 -2.02 -15.61
C ASP A 184 -19.56 -1.43 -16.39
N THR A 185 -19.18 -0.18 -16.15
CA THR A 185 -18.21 0.52 -17.02
C THR A 185 -16.81 -0.08 -16.99
N LEU A 186 -16.36 -0.60 -15.85
CA LEU A 186 -15.08 -1.30 -15.80
C LEU A 186 -15.16 -2.59 -16.61
N TRP A 187 -16.17 -3.42 -16.33
CA TRP A 187 -16.27 -4.74 -16.94
C TRP A 187 -16.56 -4.68 -18.44
N ASP A 188 -17.29 -3.66 -18.90
CA ASP A 188 -17.45 -3.35 -20.31
C ASP A 188 -16.10 -2.99 -20.96
N TRP A 189 -15.27 -2.18 -20.28
CA TRP A 189 -13.92 -1.91 -20.75
C TRP A 189 -13.05 -3.17 -20.75
N VAL A 190 -13.07 -4.00 -19.70
CA VAL A 190 -12.27 -5.24 -19.61
C VAL A 190 -12.53 -6.16 -20.80
N VAL A 191 -13.81 -6.45 -21.11
CA VAL A 191 -14.14 -7.39 -22.20
C VAL A 191 -13.81 -6.87 -23.60
N ASN A 192 -13.66 -5.56 -23.75
CA ASN A 192 -13.25 -4.91 -25.00
C ASN A 192 -11.74 -4.58 -25.06
N ASN A 193 -10.97 -4.92 -24.02
CA ASN A 193 -9.55 -4.61 -23.90
C ASN A 193 -8.83 -5.81 -23.27
N GLN A 194 -8.62 -6.84 -24.09
CA GLN A 194 -8.20 -8.17 -23.64
C GLN A 194 -6.82 -8.18 -22.94
N GLU A 195 -5.96 -7.19 -23.19
CA GLU A 195 -4.67 -7.08 -22.49
C GLU A 195 -4.81 -6.96 -20.96
N SER A 196 -6.00 -6.60 -20.48
CA SER A 196 -6.31 -6.47 -19.06
C SER A 196 -6.44 -7.80 -18.32
N ALA A 197 -6.60 -8.92 -19.05
CA ALA A 197 -6.92 -10.23 -18.48
C ALA A 197 -5.99 -10.61 -17.31
N HIS A 198 -4.68 -10.40 -17.49
CA HIS A 198 -3.70 -10.75 -16.48
C HIS A 198 -3.88 -9.93 -15.19
N MET A 199 -3.87 -8.59 -15.24
CA MET A 199 -4.05 -7.77 -14.05
C MET A 199 -5.44 -7.95 -13.39
N VAL A 200 -6.47 -8.30 -14.16
CA VAL A 200 -7.79 -8.62 -13.58
C VAL A 200 -7.73 -9.89 -12.71
N MET A 201 -6.93 -10.91 -13.08
CA MET A 201 -6.71 -12.08 -12.20
C MET A 201 -6.09 -11.67 -10.85
N TRP A 202 -5.11 -10.76 -10.87
CA TRP A 202 -4.53 -10.19 -9.65
C TRP A 202 -5.57 -9.41 -8.83
N LEU A 203 -6.38 -8.56 -9.49
CA LEU A 203 -7.43 -7.76 -8.86
C LEU A 203 -8.49 -8.61 -8.15
N GLN A 204 -8.81 -9.78 -8.71
CA GLN A 204 -9.81 -10.68 -8.12
C GLN A 204 -9.23 -11.59 -7.03
N SER A 205 -7.91 -11.77 -6.99
CA SER A 205 -7.23 -12.52 -5.92
C SER A 205 -7.14 -11.75 -4.60
N MET A 206 -6.75 -12.44 -3.53
CA MET A 206 -6.45 -11.84 -2.23
C MET A 206 -5.34 -10.77 -2.27
N ARG A 207 -4.51 -10.72 -3.33
CA ARG A 207 -3.49 -9.67 -3.55
C ARG A 207 -4.11 -8.26 -3.56
N ALA A 208 -5.36 -8.13 -4.01
CA ALA A 208 -6.07 -6.84 -4.10
C ALA A 208 -6.68 -6.35 -2.78
N ARG A 209 -6.56 -7.15 -1.72
CA ARG A 209 -7.14 -6.88 -0.40
C ARG A 209 -6.13 -7.32 0.67
N PRO A 210 -4.92 -6.74 0.68
CA PRO A 210 -3.88 -7.13 1.61
C PRO A 210 -4.36 -6.97 3.06
N ARG A 211 -3.90 -7.86 3.95
CA ARG A 211 -4.19 -7.79 5.38
C ARG A 211 -3.62 -6.52 6.00
N SER A 212 -2.40 -6.17 5.61
CA SER A 212 -1.72 -4.96 6.01
C SER A 212 -0.88 -4.49 4.83
N TRP A 213 -0.64 -3.18 4.73
CA TRP A 213 0.39 -2.69 3.80
C TRP A 213 1.77 -3.28 4.10
N ARG A 214 2.05 -3.71 5.35
CA ARG A 214 3.29 -4.40 5.78
C ARG A 214 3.44 -5.82 5.23
N MET A 215 2.37 -6.38 4.68
CA MET A 215 2.25 -7.78 4.25
C MET A 215 1.84 -7.86 2.77
N MET A 216 2.38 -6.97 1.94
CA MET A 216 2.23 -7.00 0.50
C MET A 216 3.57 -6.77 -0.18
N GLU A 217 3.79 -7.46 -1.29
CA GLU A 217 4.87 -7.15 -2.21
C GLU A 217 4.57 -5.88 -3.00
N ALA A 218 5.58 -5.31 -3.64
CA ALA A 218 5.38 -4.24 -4.60
C ALA A 218 6.40 -4.26 -5.75
N TRP A 219 5.96 -3.91 -6.95
CA TRP A 219 6.76 -3.86 -8.17
C TRP A 219 6.53 -2.53 -8.88
N PRO A 220 7.59 -1.82 -9.34
CA PRO A 220 7.45 -0.71 -10.29
C PRO A 220 6.79 -1.11 -11.60
N ILE A 221 6.78 -2.41 -11.90
CA ILE A 221 6.30 -3.04 -13.13
C ILE A 221 7.22 -2.74 -14.29
N ASN A 222 7.49 -1.46 -14.56
CA ASN A 222 8.27 -1.06 -15.71
C ASN A 222 9.69 -1.63 -15.70
N THR A 223 10.16 -1.94 -16.89
CA THR A 223 11.56 -2.28 -17.12
C THR A 223 12.38 -1.00 -17.21
N PHE A 224 13.44 -0.91 -16.40
CA PHE A 224 14.44 0.17 -16.45
C PHE A 224 15.74 -0.36 -17.04
N ARG A 225 16.70 0.52 -17.29
CA ARG A 225 18.08 0.18 -17.60
C ARG A 225 18.98 0.54 -16.42
N PHE A 226 19.85 -0.39 -16.04
CA PHE A 226 21.00 -0.14 -15.20
C PHE A 226 22.23 0.04 -16.06
N ILE A 227 22.96 1.13 -15.81
CA ILE A 227 24.20 1.48 -16.53
C ILE A 227 25.37 1.46 -15.57
N ASN A 228 26.33 0.57 -15.81
CA ASN A 228 27.50 0.45 -14.95
C ASN A 228 28.57 1.52 -15.27
N ALA A 229 29.70 1.51 -14.54
CA ALA A 229 30.78 2.48 -14.72
C ALA A 229 31.49 2.39 -16.09
N GLU A 230 31.35 1.26 -16.80
CA GLU A 230 31.90 1.02 -18.15
C GLU A 230 30.92 1.39 -19.26
N GLY A 231 29.69 1.82 -18.90
CA GLY A 231 28.62 2.13 -19.85
C GLY A 231 27.86 0.91 -20.37
N LYS A 232 28.07 -0.30 -19.80
CA LYS A 232 27.29 -1.48 -20.16
C LYS A 232 25.87 -1.36 -19.60
N SER A 233 24.88 -1.64 -20.45
CA SER A 233 23.47 -1.67 -20.06
C SER A 233 23.03 -3.05 -19.59
N THR A 234 22.07 -3.08 -18.67
CA THR A 234 21.37 -4.28 -18.19
C THR A 234 19.93 -3.89 -17.91
N PHE A 235 18.97 -4.62 -18.45
CA PHE A 235 17.56 -4.40 -18.13
C PHE A 235 17.28 -4.84 -16.70
N ALA A 236 16.52 -4.02 -15.97
CA ALA A 236 16.25 -4.25 -14.56
C ALA A 236 14.79 -4.00 -14.21
N ARG A 237 14.21 -4.91 -13.43
CA ARG A 237 12.96 -4.68 -12.69
C ARG A 237 13.23 -4.78 -11.20
N PHE A 238 12.61 -3.90 -10.42
CA PHE A 238 12.69 -3.95 -8.96
C PHE A 238 11.51 -4.73 -8.38
N VAL A 239 11.70 -5.28 -7.19
CA VAL A 239 10.62 -5.84 -6.36
C VAL A 239 10.89 -5.53 -4.90
N TRP A 240 9.84 -5.23 -4.14
CA TRP A 240 9.85 -5.11 -2.70
C TRP A 240 9.24 -6.36 -2.08
N LYS A 241 10.03 -7.09 -1.29
CA LYS A 241 9.62 -8.32 -0.62
C LYS A 241 9.40 -8.05 0.88
N PRO A 242 8.16 -8.17 1.42
CA PRO A 242 7.89 -7.90 2.82
C PRO A 242 8.48 -9.00 3.72
N HIS A 243 9.10 -8.61 4.84
CA HIS A 243 9.61 -9.58 5.84
C HIS A 243 8.50 -10.39 6.51
N LEU A 244 7.30 -9.84 6.54
CA LEU A 244 6.12 -10.45 7.16
C LEU A 244 5.31 -11.31 6.19
N GLY A 245 5.85 -11.63 5.00
CA GLY A 245 5.13 -12.38 3.98
C GLY A 245 4.00 -11.62 3.30
N VAL A 246 3.25 -12.31 2.46
CA VAL A 246 2.13 -11.73 1.70
C VAL A 246 0.85 -12.35 2.19
N HIS A 247 0.00 -11.53 2.79
CA HIS A 247 -1.26 -11.98 3.39
C HIS A 247 -2.42 -11.09 2.96
N GLY A 248 -3.59 -11.69 2.79
CA GLY A 248 -4.77 -11.04 2.27
C GLY A 248 -6.01 -11.37 3.09
N LEU A 249 -6.98 -10.48 2.99
CA LEU A 249 -8.28 -10.61 3.62
C LEU A 249 -9.21 -11.44 2.74
N LEU A 250 -10.18 -12.08 3.37
CA LEU A 250 -11.33 -12.60 2.63
C LEU A 250 -12.19 -11.44 2.11
N LEU A 251 -12.88 -11.64 0.99
CA LEU A 251 -13.70 -10.60 0.37
C LEU A 251 -14.71 -9.97 1.36
N GLU A 252 -15.46 -10.80 2.07
CA GLU A 252 -16.46 -10.34 3.06
C GLU A 252 -15.81 -9.58 4.21
N GLU A 253 -14.65 -10.04 4.67
CA GLU A 253 -13.91 -9.40 5.75
C GLU A 253 -13.39 -8.02 5.34
N ALA A 254 -12.84 -7.89 4.13
CA ALA A 254 -12.40 -6.61 3.59
C ALA A 254 -13.55 -5.60 3.47
N ASP A 255 -14.74 -6.05 3.05
CA ASP A 255 -15.93 -5.20 2.95
C ASP A 255 -16.46 -4.77 4.31
N ILE A 256 -16.52 -5.68 5.29
CA ILE A 256 -16.89 -5.37 6.68
C ILE A 256 -15.92 -4.36 7.28
N LEU A 257 -14.61 -4.64 7.20
CA LEU A 257 -13.56 -3.79 7.75
C LEU A 257 -13.65 -2.38 7.21
N GLY A 258 -13.87 -2.24 5.89
CA GLY A 258 -14.00 -0.94 5.26
C GLY A 258 -15.20 -0.12 5.70
N GLY A 259 -16.20 -0.74 6.33
CA GLY A 259 -17.34 -0.08 6.94
C GLY A 259 -17.11 0.29 8.41
N VAL A 260 -16.53 -0.62 9.20
CA VAL A 260 -16.33 -0.42 10.66
C VAL A 260 -15.08 0.39 10.98
N ASP A 261 -14.03 0.28 10.16
CA ASP A 261 -12.78 1.02 10.25
C ASP A 261 -12.23 1.33 8.84
N PRO A 262 -12.69 2.42 8.18
CA PRO A 262 -12.19 2.80 6.87
C PRO A 262 -10.69 3.18 6.86
N ASP A 263 -10.08 3.38 8.04
CA ASP A 263 -8.67 3.70 8.26
C ASP A 263 -7.82 2.49 8.73
N PHE A 264 -8.33 1.26 8.56
CA PHE A 264 -7.73 0.04 9.08
C PHE A 264 -6.23 -0.15 8.76
N HIS A 265 -5.81 0.03 7.51
CA HIS A 265 -4.39 -0.13 7.14
C HIS A 265 -3.52 0.99 7.72
N ARG A 266 -4.05 2.21 7.81
CA ARG A 266 -3.34 3.33 8.47
C ARG A 266 -3.19 3.10 9.96
N ASN A 267 -4.24 2.66 10.63
CA ASN A 267 -4.22 2.33 12.06
C ASN A 267 -3.21 1.21 12.34
N ASP A 268 -3.18 0.17 11.51
CA ASP A 268 -2.18 -0.90 11.57
C ASP A 268 -0.74 -0.38 11.45
N MET A 269 -0.46 0.52 10.50
CA MET A 269 0.87 1.13 10.35
C MET A 269 1.25 2.00 11.57
N ILE A 270 0.32 2.82 12.07
CA ILE A 270 0.53 3.69 13.23
C ILE A 270 0.90 2.85 14.45
N GLU A 271 0.09 1.84 14.74
CA GLU A 271 0.28 0.94 15.86
C GLU A 271 1.61 0.20 15.76
N ALA A 272 1.92 -0.40 14.60
CA ALA A 272 3.15 -1.14 14.40
C ALA A 272 4.40 -0.26 14.63
N ILE A 273 4.40 0.97 14.10
CA ILE A 273 5.53 1.89 14.25
C ILE A 273 5.66 2.39 15.70
N GLN A 274 4.54 2.71 16.36
CA GLN A 274 4.54 3.13 17.77
C GLN A 274 4.96 1.99 18.72
N ALA A 275 4.64 0.74 18.37
CA ALA A 275 5.09 -0.45 19.08
C ALA A 275 6.56 -0.81 18.81
N GLY A 276 7.22 -0.17 17.83
CA GLY A 276 8.58 -0.48 17.41
C GLY A 276 8.70 -1.71 16.51
N ALA A 277 7.58 -2.28 16.08
CA ALA A 277 7.49 -3.37 15.12
C ALA A 277 7.53 -2.81 13.68
N TYR A 278 8.66 -2.19 13.33
CA TYR A 278 8.79 -1.45 12.08
C TYR A 278 8.55 -2.33 10.84
N PRO A 279 7.71 -1.90 9.88
CA PRO A 279 7.62 -2.52 8.57
C PRO A 279 9.00 -2.60 7.89
N LYS A 280 9.32 -3.78 7.35
CA LYS A 280 10.55 -4.03 6.61
C LYS A 280 10.29 -4.68 5.26
N TYR A 281 10.98 -4.19 4.24
CA TYR A 281 10.91 -4.73 2.89
C TYR A 281 12.32 -4.88 2.33
N ASP A 282 12.62 -6.04 1.76
CA ASP A 282 13.83 -6.25 1.01
C ASP A 282 13.65 -5.73 -0.42
N LEU A 283 14.62 -4.95 -0.89
CA LEU A 283 14.72 -4.59 -2.30
C LEU A 283 15.37 -5.76 -3.04
N GLY A 284 14.62 -6.30 -3.99
CA GLY A 284 15.11 -7.24 -4.98
C GLY A 284 15.24 -6.60 -6.35
N VAL A 285 16.14 -7.14 -7.16
CA VAL A 285 16.29 -6.80 -8.59
C VAL A 285 16.27 -8.06 -9.43
N GLN A 286 15.52 -8.02 -10.53
CA GLN A 286 15.62 -8.98 -11.62
C GLN A 286 16.44 -8.33 -12.74
N LEU A 287 17.40 -9.07 -13.29
CA LEU A 287 18.38 -8.55 -14.24
C LEU A 287 18.39 -9.39 -15.51
N ILE A 288 18.28 -8.72 -16.66
CA ILE A 288 18.35 -9.34 -17.99
C ILE A 288 19.46 -8.63 -18.77
N ALA A 289 20.41 -9.39 -19.31
CA ALA A 289 21.47 -8.84 -20.14
C ALA A 289 20.88 -8.21 -21.41
N GLU A 290 21.48 -7.15 -21.94
CA GLU A 290 20.94 -6.47 -23.12
C GLU A 290 20.85 -7.41 -24.34
N GLU A 291 21.83 -8.31 -24.48
CA GLU A 291 21.84 -9.35 -25.51
C GLU A 291 20.68 -10.36 -25.43
N ASP A 292 20.01 -10.45 -24.27
CA ASP A 292 18.91 -11.39 -23.99
C ASP A 292 17.51 -10.74 -24.10
N GLU A 293 17.40 -9.50 -24.59
CA GLU A 293 16.13 -8.74 -24.69
C GLU A 293 14.98 -9.56 -25.32
N PHE A 294 15.30 -10.36 -26.34
CA PHE A 294 14.32 -11.13 -27.11
C PHE A 294 14.26 -12.63 -26.74
N ALA A 295 15.00 -13.07 -25.72
CA ALA A 295 15.20 -14.48 -25.40
C ALA A 295 14.00 -15.17 -24.70
N TYR A 296 12.98 -14.40 -24.28
CA TYR A 296 11.84 -14.88 -23.49
C TYR A 296 10.57 -14.99 -24.33
N ASP A 297 9.59 -15.78 -23.88
CA ASP A 297 8.30 -15.93 -24.57
C ASP A 297 7.37 -14.70 -24.41
N PHE A 298 7.74 -13.77 -23.54
CA PHE A 298 7.11 -12.46 -23.38
C PHE A 298 8.06 -11.35 -23.83
N ASP A 299 7.51 -10.17 -24.08
CA ASP A 299 8.32 -8.97 -24.31
C ASP A 299 8.68 -8.34 -22.96
N ILE A 300 9.95 -8.05 -22.74
CA ILE A 300 10.41 -7.50 -21.47
C ILE A 300 9.95 -6.05 -21.27
N LEU A 301 9.50 -5.36 -22.32
CA LEU A 301 8.98 -4.00 -22.30
C LEU A 301 7.45 -3.94 -22.14
N ASP A 302 6.77 -5.09 -22.09
CA ASP A 302 5.33 -5.17 -21.91
C ASP A 302 4.97 -5.18 -20.41
N ASP A 303 4.37 -4.08 -19.95
CA ASP A 303 3.90 -3.91 -18.57
C ASP A 303 2.79 -4.89 -18.17
N THR A 304 2.10 -5.51 -19.13
CA THR A 304 1.09 -6.56 -18.84
C THR A 304 1.72 -7.91 -18.54
N LYS A 305 3.05 -8.02 -18.68
CA LYS A 305 3.83 -9.25 -18.46
C LYS A 305 4.63 -9.18 -17.17
N PHE A 306 4.49 -10.22 -16.35
CA PHE A 306 5.35 -10.54 -15.21
C PHE A 306 6.62 -11.21 -15.71
N TRP A 307 7.75 -11.00 -15.02
CA TRP A 307 8.96 -11.78 -15.23
C TRP A 307 8.96 -12.91 -14.20
N PRO A 308 8.65 -14.17 -14.58
CA PRO A 308 8.57 -15.27 -13.63
C PRO A 308 9.88 -15.42 -12.86
N GLU A 309 9.81 -15.54 -11.53
CA GLU A 309 11.01 -15.57 -10.68
C GLU A 309 11.82 -16.86 -10.88
N GLU A 310 11.18 -17.90 -11.41
CA GLU A 310 11.80 -19.16 -11.81
C GLU A 310 12.64 -19.03 -13.09
N VAL A 311 12.35 -18.01 -13.91
CA VAL A 311 13.01 -17.73 -15.19
C VAL A 311 14.02 -16.59 -15.06
N VAL A 312 13.65 -15.52 -14.37
CA VAL A 312 14.52 -14.38 -14.06
C VAL A 312 14.55 -14.21 -12.53
N PRO A 313 15.53 -14.82 -11.83
CA PRO A 313 15.57 -14.81 -10.38
C PRO A 313 15.68 -13.41 -9.78
N VAL A 314 15.05 -13.23 -8.62
CA VAL A 314 15.17 -12.01 -7.82
C VAL A 314 16.45 -12.07 -6.99
N GLU A 315 17.34 -11.11 -7.20
CA GLU A 315 18.49 -10.88 -6.34
C GLU A 315 18.14 -9.87 -5.25
N ILE A 316 18.16 -10.29 -3.97
CA ILE A 316 17.98 -9.38 -2.83
C ILE A 316 19.25 -8.57 -2.58
N VAL A 317 19.12 -7.24 -2.53
CA VAL A 317 20.27 -6.31 -2.49
C VAL A 317 20.31 -5.39 -1.28
N GLY A 318 19.22 -5.24 -0.54
CA GLY A 318 19.17 -4.40 0.66
C GLY A 318 17.80 -4.42 1.32
N THR A 319 17.68 -3.75 2.46
CA THR A 319 16.45 -3.72 3.27
C THR A 319 16.06 -2.28 3.59
N MET A 320 14.79 -1.96 3.37
CA MET A 320 14.17 -0.73 3.85
C MET A 320 13.42 -0.97 5.14
N THR A 321 13.65 -0.12 6.15
CA THR A 321 12.89 -0.11 7.41
C THR A 321 12.09 1.18 7.54
N LEU A 322 10.77 1.08 7.64
CA LEU A 322 9.87 2.22 7.84
C LEU A 322 9.67 2.46 9.34
N ASN A 323 10.32 3.48 9.88
CA ASN A 323 10.53 3.59 11.33
C ASN A 323 9.97 4.86 11.97
N ARG A 324 9.37 5.77 11.18
CA ARG A 324 8.91 7.06 11.72
C ARG A 324 7.64 7.56 11.02
N LEU A 325 6.63 7.88 11.82
CA LEU A 325 5.43 8.58 11.37
C LEU A 325 5.74 10.03 11.00
N VAL A 326 4.95 10.61 10.10
CA VAL A 326 4.96 12.04 9.81
C VAL A 326 4.53 12.84 11.05
N ASP A 327 5.10 14.04 11.21
CA ASP A 327 4.68 14.98 12.25
C ASP A 327 3.41 15.75 11.80
N ASN A 328 3.25 15.98 10.49
CA ASN A 328 2.03 16.57 9.91
C ASN A 328 1.65 15.93 8.58
N ALA A 329 0.50 15.24 8.54
CA ALA A 329 0.03 14.54 7.35
C ALA A 329 -0.14 15.46 6.13
N PHE A 330 -0.62 16.70 6.29
CA PHE A 330 -0.74 17.59 5.14
C PHE A 330 0.63 18.03 4.62
N ALA A 331 1.51 18.50 5.52
CA ALA A 331 2.79 19.08 5.15
C ALA A 331 3.75 18.07 4.51
N GLU A 332 3.70 16.81 4.96
CA GLU A 332 4.62 15.75 4.56
C GLU A 332 3.97 14.72 3.62
N GLU A 333 2.81 14.15 3.97
CA GLU A 333 2.17 13.13 3.13
C GLU A 333 1.41 13.74 1.95
N GLU A 334 0.48 14.65 2.19
CA GLU A 334 -0.37 15.17 1.11
C GLU A 334 0.46 15.94 0.09
N GLN A 335 1.37 16.80 0.55
CA GLN A 335 2.22 17.62 -0.33
C GLN A 335 3.42 16.86 -0.93
N SER A 336 3.66 15.60 -0.56
CA SER A 336 4.68 14.79 -1.23
C SER A 336 4.38 14.65 -2.72
N SER A 337 5.44 14.69 -3.52
CA SER A 337 5.47 14.54 -4.97
C SER A 337 6.44 13.42 -5.32
N PHE A 338 5.98 12.49 -6.17
CA PHE A 338 6.77 11.36 -6.66
C PHE A 338 6.69 11.36 -8.17
N ASP A 339 7.82 11.17 -8.84
CA ASP A 339 7.94 11.34 -10.28
C ASP A 339 8.91 10.30 -10.85
N PRO A 340 8.48 9.33 -11.69
CA PRO A 340 9.38 8.29 -12.22
C PRO A 340 10.49 8.86 -13.12
N ALA A 341 10.40 10.13 -13.53
CA ALA A 341 11.50 10.84 -14.20
C ALA A 341 12.55 11.43 -13.25
N SER A 342 12.34 11.34 -11.92
CA SER A 342 13.37 11.65 -10.93
C SER A 342 14.35 10.48 -10.81
N LEU A 343 15.27 10.41 -11.77
CA LEU A 343 16.33 9.41 -11.85
C LEU A 343 17.65 9.91 -11.25
N VAL A 344 18.57 8.97 -11.03
CA VAL A 344 19.96 9.22 -10.60
C VAL A 344 20.94 8.54 -11.56
N PRO A 345 22.20 9.00 -11.66
CA PRO A 345 23.18 8.40 -12.56
C PRO A 345 23.26 6.88 -12.40
N GLY A 346 23.15 6.14 -13.51
CA GLY A 346 23.18 4.67 -13.51
C GLY A 346 21.83 3.98 -13.52
N ILE A 347 20.72 4.72 -13.47
CA ILE A 347 19.36 4.22 -13.74
C ILE A 347 18.76 5.06 -14.87
N GLU A 348 18.22 4.38 -15.88
CA GLU A 348 17.67 5.01 -17.09
C GLU A 348 16.35 4.36 -17.51
N PHE A 349 15.63 5.06 -18.39
CA PHE A 349 14.41 4.59 -19.02
C PHE A 349 14.69 3.46 -20.02
N SER A 350 13.80 2.46 -20.09
CA SER A 350 13.69 1.59 -21.26
C SER A 350 12.70 2.18 -22.29
N HIS A 351 12.39 1.42 -23.34
CA HIS A 351 11.40 1.80 -24.36
C HIS A 351 9.99 1.29 -24.08
N ASP A 352 9.73 0.82 -22.86
CA ASP A 352 8.40 0.53 -22.35
C ASP A 352 7.41 1.71 -22.63
N PRO A 353 6.36 1.49 -23.44
CA PRO A 353 5.44 2.56 -23.83
C PRO A 353 4.66 3.18 -22.66
N VAL A 354 4.39 2.41 -21.61
CA VAL A 354 3.71 2.90 -20.41
C VAL A 354 4.65 3.78 -19.61
N LEU A 355 5.89 3.32 -19.38
CA LEU A 355 6.91 4.09 -18.67
C LEU A 355 7.20 5.43 -19.36
N GLN A 356 7.30 5.42 -20.69
CA GLN A 356 7.52 6.63 -21.49
C GLN A 356 6.39 7.66 -21.29
N GLY A 357 5.12 7.25 -21.35
CA GLY A 357 3.99 8.15 -21.11
C GLY A 357 3.90 8.66 -19.67
N ARG A 358 4.33 7.84 -18.69
CA ARG A 358 4.39 8.22 -17.28
C ARG A 358 5.39 9.35 -17.02
N SER A 359 6.51 9.42 -17.75
CA SER A 359 7.60 10.39 -17.50
C SER A 359 7.16 11.86 -17.48
N PHE A 360 6.10 12.23 -18.20
CA PHE A 360 5.54 13.58 -18.22
C PHE A 360 4.43 13.80 -17.18
N ALA A 361 3.55 12.80 -17.00
CA ALA A 361 2.26 12.96 -16.35
C ALA A 361 2.35 13.38 -14.87
N TYR A 362 3.35 12.88 -14.14
CA TYR A 362 3.49 13.15 -12.70
C TYR A 362 3.86 14.60 -12.42
N ARG A 363 4.80 15.15 -13.19
CA ARG A 363 5.19 16.54 -13.05
C ARG A 363 4.05 17.50 -13.41
N ASP A 364 3.36 17.22 -14.51
CA ASP A 364 2.24 18.03 -15.00
C ASP A 364 1.11 18.10 -13.97
N THR A 365 0.66 16.95 -13.45
CA THR A 365 -0.42 16.92 -12.46
C THR A 365 -0.05 17.66 -11.17
N ASP A 366 1.22 17.59 -10.75
CA ASP A 366 1.69 18.25 -9.53
C ASP A 366 1.75 19.77 -9.64
N TYR A 367 1.96 20.33 -10.83
CA TYR A 367 1.84 21.78 -11.03
C TYR A 367 0.43 22.28 -10.72
N HIS A 368 -0.60 21.54 -11.11
CA HIS A 368 -1.98 21.86 -10.75
C HIS A 368 -2.25 21.60 -9.27
N ARG A 369 -1.86 20.42 -8.78
CA ARG A 369 -2.17 19.95 -7.43
C ARG A 369 -1.52 20.79 -6.34
N LEU A 370 -0.25 21.14 -6.51
CA LEU A 370 0.54 21.90 -5.54
C LEU A 370 0.53 23.40 -5.84
N GLY A 371 -0.01 23.81 -6.99
CA GLY A 371 -0.19 25.22 -7.36
C GLY A 371 1.12 26.00 -7.56
N THR A 372 2.23 25.30 -7.80
CA THR A 372 3.55 25.93 -7.96
C THR A 372 4.47 25.11 -8.86
N ALA A 373 5.35 25.81 -9.59
CA ALA A 373 6.50 25.20 -10.27
C ALA A 373 7.65 24.87 -9.29
N ASN A 374 7.67 25.49 -8.10
CA ASN A 374 8.67 25.30 -7.04
C ASN A 374 8.35 24.07 -6.16
N ILE A 375 7.94 22.95 -6.77
CA ILE A 375 7.54 21.72 -6.05
C ILE A 375 8.63 21.24 -5.09
N ASN A 376 9.89 21.30 -5.55
CA ASN A 376 11.06 20.90 -4.77
C ASN A 376 11.40 21.86 -3.64
N ASN A 377 10.75 23.03 -3.53
CA ASN A 377 10.91 23.92 -2.38
C ASN A 377 9.98 23.52 -1.22
N ILE A 378 8.98 22.66 -1.47
CA ILE A 378 8.17 22.07 -0.40
C ILE A 378 9.08 21.12 0.41
N PRO A 379 9.13 21.24 1.75
CA PRO A 379 10.16 20.59 2.56
C PRO A 379 10.33 19.09 2.34
N ILE A 380 9.24 18.32 2.24
CA ILE A 380 9.33 16.87 2.05
C ILE A 380 9.92 16.48 0.68
N ASN A 381 9.77 17.32 -0.34
CA ASN A 381 10.25 17.05 -1.70
C ASN A 381 11.70 17.52 -1.93
N GLN A 382 12.24 18.36 -1.05
CA GLN A 382 13.61 18.86 -1.13
C GLN A 382 14.62 17.70 -1.14
N PRO A 383 15.64 17.72 -2.02
CA PRO A 383 16.78 16.83 -1.89
C PRO A 383 17.61 17.20 -0.65
N ILE A 384 18.36 16.24 -0.14
CA ILE A 384 19.26 16.46 1.01
C ILE A 384 20.59 17.13 0.63
N ILE A 385 20.85 17.28 -0.66
CA ILE A 385 22.03 17.96 -1.21
C ILE A 385 21.70 19.38 -1.66
N PRO A 386 22.68 20.30 -1.68
CA PRO A 386 22.49 21.62 -2.27
C PRO A 386 22.11 21.54 -3.76
N VAL A 387 21.18 22.41 -4.18
CA VAL A 387 20.73 22.51 -5.58
C VAL A 387 21.09 23.88 -6.11
N HIS A 388 21.81 23.92 -7.23
CA HIS A 388 22.15 25.16 -7.93
C HIS A 388 21.68 25.04 -9.37
N ASN A 389 20.83 25.96 -9.80
CA ASN A 389 20.33 26.02 -11.17
C ASN A 389 19.98 27.46 -11.57
N ASN A 390 19.55 27.64 -12.81
CA ASN A 390 19.17 28.94 -13.38
C ASN A 390 17.63 29.16 -13.39
N GLN A 391 16.85 28.32 -12.70
CA GLN A 391 15.39 28.50 -12.58
C GLN A 391 15.08 29.60 -11.57
N ARG A 392 14.10 30.46 -11.85
CA ARG A 392 13.73 31.62 -11.02
C ARG A 392 12.21 31.78 -10.94
N ASP A 393 11.78 32.64 -10.01
CA ASP A 393 10.40 33.08 -9.82
C ASP A 393 9.42 31.92 -9.50
N GLY A 394 8.18 32.01 -9.98
CA GLY A 394 7.10 31.07 -9.68
C GLY A 394 6.41 31.32 -8.34
N HIS A 395 5.24 30.70 -8.15
CA HIS A 395 4.48 30.81 -6.91
C HIS A 395 5.27 30.25 -5.72
N VAL A 396 5.20 30.92 -4.57
CA VAL A 396 5.79 30.43 -3.31
C VAL A 396 7.30 30.13 -3.43
N ARG A 397 8.05 30.98 -4.16
CA ARG A 397 9.52 30.94 -4.18
C ARG A 397 10.06 31.32 -2.80
N HIS A 398 10.79 30.42 -2.16
CA HIS A 398 11.38 30.64 -0.84
C HIS A 398 12.84 31.09 -0.92
N ASP A 399 13.62 30.46 -1.80
CA ASP A 399 15.04 30.79 -1.93
C ASP A 399 15.19 32.18 -2.57
N ILE A 400 16.07 32.99 -1.97
CA ILE A 400 16.45 34.30 -2.50
C ILE A 400 17.78 34.11 -3.23
N ASP A 401 17.73 33.84 -4.53
CA ASP A 401 18.92 33.80 -5.37
C ASP A 401 19.56 35.19 -5.42
N THR A 402 20.82 35.32 -4.97
CA THR A 402 21.53 36.60 -4.94
C THR A 402 22.30 36.91 -6.23
N ASP A 403 22.35 35.94 -7.14
CA ASP A 403 23.13 36.05 -8.38
C ASP A 403 22.46 36.98 -9.39
N MET A 404 23.27 37.81 -10.04
CA MET A 404 22.79 38.68 -11.14
C MET A 404 22.52 37.91 -12.43
N VAL A 405 23.05 36.69 -12.55
CA VAL A 405 22.95 35.85 -13.76
C VAL A 405 21.98 34.70 -13.53
N THR A 406 21.10 34.50 -14.50
CA THR A 406 20.01 33.51 -14.44
C THR A 406 19.93 32.69 -15.72
N TYR A 407 21.04 32.60 -16.46
CA TYR A 407 21.11 31.91 -17.75
C TYR A 407 22.47 31.25 -17.98
N HIS A 408 22.46 30.17 -18.77
CA HIS A 408 23.67 29.45 -19.17
C HIS A 408 24.39 30.17 -20.32
N LYS A 409 25.70 29.92 -20.46
CA LYS A 409 26.65 30.61 -21.37
C LYS A 409 26.76 32.10 -21.08
N ASN A 410 27.28 32.42 -19.91
CA ASN A 410 27.48 33.78 -19.44
C ASN A 410 28.96 34.06 -19.11
N SER A 411 29.40 35.31 -19.27
CA SER A 411 30.73 35.75 -18.83
C SER A 411 30.72 36.44 -17.47
N LEU A 412 29.56 36.96 -17.05
CA LEU A 412 29.41 37.75 -15.82
C LEU A 412 29.55 36.92 -14.54
N ALA A 413 29.32 35.60 -14.62
CA ALA A 413 29.51 34.64 -13.53
C ALA A 413 30.41 33.47 -13.95
N GLU A 414 31.32 33.71 -14.91
CA GLU A 414 32.26 32.68 -15.40
C GLU A 414 31.56 31.38 -15.84
N ASN A 415 30.34 31.51 -16.38
CA ASN A 415 29.47 30.42 -16.76
C ASN A 415 29.11 29.44 -15.63
N THR A 416 28.98 29.94 -14.40
CA THR A 416 28.47 29.17 -13.25
C THR A 416 26.99 29.49 -12.97
N PRO A 417 26.21 28.54 -12.38
CA PRO A 417 26.55 27.13 -12.19
C PRO A 417 26.80 26.44 -13.56
N SER A 418 27.91 25.71 -13.66
CA SER A 418 28.38 25.10 -14.90
C SER A 418 27.79 23.70 -15.08
N ASP A 419 27.89 23.15 -16.28
CA ASP A 419 27.56 21.75 -16.50
C ASP A 419 28.41 20.85 -15.58
N ALA A 420 27.80 19.80 -15.03
CA ALA A 420 28.49 18.80 -14.23
C ALA A 420 29.52 18.01 -15.07
N ALA A 421 30.51 17.40 -14.42
CA ALA A 421 31.40 16.45 -15.10
C ALA A 421 30.59 15.28 -15.70
N GLU A 422 30.99 14.77 -16.87
CA GLU A 422 30.28 13.71 -17.60
C GLU A 422 29.99 12.47 -16.74
N SER A 423 30.94 12.07 -15.90
CA SER A 423 30.79 10.94 -14.98
C SER A 423 29.68 11.11 -13.94
N ALA A 424 29.32 12.35 -13.59
CA ALA A 424 28.33 12.69 -12.58
C ALA A 424 26.93 12.96 -13.16
N ARG A 425 26.77 12.88 -14.49
CA ARG A 425 25.48 13.09 -15.16
C ARG A 425 24.67 11.79 -15.19
N VAL A 426 23.35 11.94 -15.15
CA VAL A 426 22.48 10.97 -15.82
C VAL A 426 22.86 11.07 -17.29
N SER A 427 23.60 10.08 -17.78
CA SER A 427 23.97 10.02 -19.20
C SER A 427 22.74 9.56 -19.96
N ASP A 428 22.60 9.91 -21.22
CA ASP A 428 21.73 9.16 -22.10
C ASP A 428 22.53 7.92 -22.54
N TYR A 429 22.06 6.73 -22.21
CA TYR A 429 22.58 5.50 -22.80
C TYR A 429 22.34 5.58 -24.31
N PRO A 430 23.39 5.46 -25.15
CA PRO A 430 23.27 5.67 -26.58
C PRO A 430 22.67 4.43 -27.27
N ALA A 431 21.45 4.05 -26.87
CA ALA A 431 20.70 2.96 -27.50
C ALA A 431 20.49 3.26 -28.99
N GLU A 432 20.65 2.24 -29.83
CA GLU A 432 20.33 2.35 -31.24
C GLU A 432 18.80 2.41 -31.42
N VAL A 433 18.34 3.39 -32.19
CA VAL A 433 16.92 3.56 -32.51
C VAL A 433 16.74 3.44 -34.01
N GLU A 434 16.15 2.33 -34.45
CA GLU A 434 15.80 2.06 -35.85
C GLU A 434 14.29 1.82 -35.96
N GLY A 435 13.65 2.41 -36.98
CA GLY A 435 12.23 2.15 -37.25
C GLY A 435 11.56 3.22 -38.10
N HIS A 436 10.30 2.94 -38.46
CA HIS A 436 9.42 3.94 -39.06
C HIS A 436 8.58 4.60 -37.96
N VAL A 437 8.22 5.88 -38.14
CA VAL A 437 7.29 6.56 -37.25
C VAL A 437 5.89 5.97 -37.43
N THR A 438 5.41 5.20 -36.46
CA THR A 438 4.10 4.52 -36.49
C THR A 438 3.37 4.60 -35.13
N ARG A 439 2.22 3.95 -35.03
CA ARG A 439 1.49 3.67 -33.77
C ARG A 439 1.35 2.17 -33.53
N GLN A 440 2.28 1.38 -34.07
CA GLN A 440 2.30 -0.07 -33.87
C GLN A 440 2.87 -0.40 -32.49
N LEU A 441 2.49 -1.55 -31.96
CA LEU A 441 3.09 -2.08 -30.73
C LEU A 441 4.56 -2.46 -30.98
N PRO A 442 5.42 -2.47 -29.94
CA PRO A 442 6.84 -2.77 -30.09
C PRO A 442 7.13 -4.14 -30.69
N SER A 443 6.30 -5.14 -30.41
CA SER A 443 6.42 -6.49 -30.97
C SER A 443 5.07 -7.23 -31.01
N GLU A 444 4.99 -8.33 -31.76
CA GLU A 444 3.81 -9.21 -31.80
C GLU A 444 3.52 -9.88 -30.44
N LYS A 445 4.54 -10.00 -29.56
CA LYS A 445 4.37 -10.59 -28.22
C LYS A 445 3.44 -9.76 -27.31
N PHE A 446 3.24 -8.47 -27.63
CA PHE A 446 2.25 -7.62 -26.96
C PHE A 446 0.80 -8.05 -27.21
N ASP A 447 0.54 -8.93 -28.18
CA ASP A 447 -0.79 -9.47 -28.49
C ASP A 447 -1.10 -10.79 -27.76
N ASP A 448 -0.15 -11.32 -26.99
CA ASP A 448 -0.43 -12.39 -26.03
C ASP A 448 -1.09 -11.82 -24.78
N HIS A 449 -2.36 -12.16 -24.58
CA HIS A 449 -3.19 -11.60 -23.50
C HIS A 449 -3.51 -12.60 -22.39
N PHE A 450 -3.39 -13.89 -22.68
CA PHE A 450 -3.99 -14.93 -21.83
C PHE A 450 -2.98 -15.91 -21.25
N SER A 451 -1.77 -16.05 -21.83
CA SER A 451 -0.78 -17.01 -21.33
C SER A 451 -0.45 -16.78 -19.84
N GLN A 452 -0.12 -15.54 -19.47
CA GLN A 452 0.25 -15.23 -18.09
C GLN A 452 -0.96 -15.06 -17.16
N ALA A 453 -2.14 -14.71 -17.68
CA ALA A 453 -3.38 -14.80 -16.91
C ALA A 453 -3.65 -16.26 -16.50
N ARG A 454 -3.40 -17.21 -17.40
CA ARG A 454 -3.47 -18.65 -17.14
C ARG A 454 -2.34 -19.12 -16.22
N MET A 455 -1.12 -18.66 -16.42
CA MET A 455 0.00 -18.90 -15.49
C MET A 455 -0.37 -18.51 -14.07
N PHE A 456 -0.96 -17.33 -13.88
CA PHE A 456 -1.43 -16.86 -12.58
C PHE A 456 -2.45 -17.85 -11.98
N TRP A 457 -3.48 -18.23 -12.75
CA TRP A 457 -4.47 -19.21 -12.32
C TRP A 457 -3.87 -20.57 -11.94
N ASN A 458 -2.95 -21.10 -12.75
CA ASN A 458 -2.26 -22.37 -12.53
C ASN A 458 -1.37 -22.33 -11.28
N SER A 459 -0.93 -21.13 -10.87
CA SER A 459 -0.09 -20.93 -9.70
C SER A 459 -0.87 -20.87 -8.39
N MET A 460 -2.21 -20.73 -8.46
CA MET A 460 -3.05 -20.62 -7.27
C MET A 460 -3.36 -21.99 -6.68
N THR A 461 -3.34 -22.08 -5.35
CA THR A 461 -3.91 -23.24 -4.64
C THR A 461 -5.43 -23.31 -4.83
N THR A 462 -6.05 -24.45 -4.51
CA THR A 462 -7.51 -24.61 -4.62
C THR A 462 -8.27 -23.54 -3.82
N VAL A 463 -7.78 -23.17 -2.64
CA VAL A 463 -8.39 -22.13 -1.80
C VAL A 463 -8.31 -20.75 -2.47
N GLU A 464 -7.14 -20.41 -3.03
CA GLU A 464 -6.94 -19.16 -3.77
C GLU A 464 -7.81 -19.11 -5.04
N GLN A 465 -7.93 -20.22 -5.77
CA GLN A 465 -8.81 -20.34 -6.94
C GLN A 465 -10.29 -20.13 -6.59
N GLN A 466 -10.76 -20.74 -5.49
CA GLN A 466 -12.14 -20.56 -5.00
C GLN A 466 -12.42 -19.13 -4.58
N ASP A 467 -11.47 -18.48 -3.91
CA ASP A 467 -11.56 -17.07 -3.53
C ASP A 467 -11.58 -16.13 -4.75
N ILE A 468 -10.78 -16.40 -5.79
CA ILE A 468 -10.84 -15.69 -7.08
C ILE A 468 -12.23 -15.83 -7.71
N ILE A 469 -12.75 -17.06 -7.83
CA ILE A 469 -14.11 -17.31 -8.37
C ILE A 469 -15.14 -16.52 -7.59
N LYS A 470 -15.07 -16.52 -6.24
CA LYS A 470 -15.98 -15.78 -5.37
C LYS A 470 -15.89 -14.27 -5.60
N SER A 471 -14.68 -13.73 -5.72
CA SER A 471 -14.46 -12.31 -5.99
C SER A 471 -15.01 -11.88 -7.35
N PHE A 472 -14.67 -12.61 -8.42
CA PHE A 472 -15.25 -12.37 -9.75
C PHE A 472 -16.77 -12.39 -9.71
N SER A 473 -17.34 -13.44 -9.11
CA SER A 473 -18.80 -13.61 -9.01
C SER A 473 -19.47 -12.46 -8.27
N TYR A 474 -18.84 -11.95 -7.20
CA TYR A 474 -19.34 -10.77 -6.48
C TYR A 474 -19.34 -9.51 -7.35
N HIS A 475 -18.22 -9.22 -8.02
CA HIS A 475 -18.10 -8.02 -8.85
C HIS A 475 -19.04 -8.06 -10.05
N LEU A 476 -19.05 -9.19 -10.76
CA LEU A 476 -19.92 -9.41 -11.92
C LEU A 476 -21.39 -9.50 -11.53
N GLY A 477 -21.72 -10.00 -10.33
CA GLY A 477 -23.08 -9.97 -9.80
C GLY A 477 -23.64 -8.56 -9.58
N LYS A 478 -22.79 -7.53 -9.55
CA LYS A 478 -23.19 -6.11 -9.51
C LYS A 478 -23.26 -5.45 -10.88
N VAL A 479 -22.77 -6.11 -11.95
CA VAL A 479 -22.87 -5.62 -13.33
C VAL A 479 -24.30 -5.83 -13.83
N VAL A 480 -24.95 -4.74 -14.23
CA VAL A 480 -26.36 -4.76 -14.68
C VAL A 480 -26.49 -5.40 -16.06
N SER A 481 -25.58 -5.08 -16.98
CA SER A 481 -25.59 -5.60 -18.35
C SER A 481 -25.33 -7.11 -18.39
N ALA A 482 -26.36 -7.89 -18.74
CA ALA A 482 -26.22 -9.33 -18.98
C ALA A 482 -25.24 -9.65 -20.12
N SER A 483 -25.17 -8.78 -21.14
CA SER A 483 -24.23 -8.94 -22.26
C SER A 483 -22.77 -8.80 -21.80
N VAL A 484 -22.47 -7.83 -20.93
CA VAL A 484 -21.10 -7.66 -20.40
C VAL A 484 -20.72 -8.85 -19.51
N ARG A 485 -21.66 -9.34 -18.70
CA ARG A 485 -21.44 -10.57 -17.90
C ARG A 485 -21.13 -11.79 -18.78
N GLN A 486 -21.88 -12.00 -19.86
CA GLN A 486 -21.62 -13.10 -20.80
C GLN A 486 -20.25 -12.95 -21.47
N GLN A 487 -19.94 -11.77 -22.02
CA GLN A 487 -18.64 -11.51 -22.65
C GLN A 487 -17.47 -11.70 -21.68
N THR A 488 -17.68 -11.43 -20.38
CA THR A 488 -16.64 -11.69 -19.37
C THR A 488 -16.39 -13.18 -19.23
N VAL A 489 -17.44 -13.99 -19.11
CA VAL A 489 -17.31 -15.46 -19.08
C VAL A 489 -16.61 -15.97 -20.34
N ASP A 490 -17.01 -15.50 -21.51
CA ASP A 490 -16.43 -15.92 -22.79
C ASP A 490 -14.94 -15.53 -22.89
N MET A 491 -14.58 -14.33 -22.43
CA MET A 491 -13.19 -13.87 -22.40
C MET A 491 -12.33 -14.71 -21.45
N PHE A 492 -12.79 -14.96 -20.22
CA PHE A 492 -12.02 -15.71 -19.23
C PHE A 492 -12.00 -17.23 -19.46
N ALA A 493 -12.82 -17.76 -20.37
CA ALA A 493 -12.66 -19.12 -20.86
C ALA A 493 -11.25 -19.34 -21.46
N ASN A 494 -10.68 -18.31 -22.12
CA ASN A 494 -9.30 -18.34 -22.63
C ASN A 494 -8.24 -18.51 -21.51
N VAL A 495 -8.58 -18.22 -20.26
CA VAL A 495 -7.70 -18.40 -19.09
C VAL A 495 -7.87 -19.81 -18.52
N ASP A 496 -9.10 -20.16 -18.16
CA ASP A 496 -9.43 -21.48 -17.62
C ASP A 496 -10.92 -21.81 -17.79
N GLU A 497 -11.21 -23.06 -18.18
CA GLU A 497 -12.57 -23.54 -18.41
C GLU A 497 -13.37 -23.67 -17.10
N THR A 498 -12.73 -24.17 -16.02
CA THR A 498 -13.41 -24.35 -14.72
C THR A 498 -13.79 -23.00 -14.14
N LEU A 499 -12.86 -22.03 -14.16
CA LEU A 499 -13.14 -20.65 -13.78
C LEU A 499 -14.38 -20.13 -14.51
N ALA A 500 -14.38 -20.16 -15.84
CA ALA A 500 -15.46 -19.59 -16.65
C ALA A 500 -16.81 -20.28 -16.42
N ILE A 501 -16.85 -21.61 -16.28
CA ILE A 501 -18.08 -22.37 -15.97
C ILE A 501 -18.66 -21.98 -14.60
N GLU A 502 -17.81 -21.87 -13.57
CA GLU A 502 -18.25 -21.49 -12.24
C GLU A 502 -18.77 -20.04 -12.23
N LEU A 503 -18.10 -19.12 -12.94
CA LEU A 503 -18.59 -17.75 -13.11
C LEU A 503 -19.96 -17.72 -13.78
N ALA A 504 -20.13 -18.44 -14.90
CA ALA A 504 -21.38 -18.50 -15.63
C ALA A 504 -22.55 -18.92 -14.73
N ARG A 505 -22.33 -19.97 -13.92
CA ARG A 505 -23.32 -20.47 -12.96
C ARG A 505 -23.66 -19.42 -11.90
N ASN A 506 -22.66 -18.77 -11.31
CA ASN A 506 -22.86 -17.85 -10.19
C ASN A 506 -23.55 -16.54 -10.59
N ILE A 507 -23.34 -16.07 -11.84
CA ILE A 507 -23.91 -14.80 -12.32
C ILE A 507 -25.09 -14.99 -13.27
N GLY A 508 -25.49 -16.23 -13.55
CA GLY A 508 -26.70 -16.58 -14.31
C GLY A 508 -26.60 -16.28 -15.80
N VAL A 509 -25.48 -16.61 -16.44
CA VAL A 509 -25.28 -16.52 -17.90
C VAL A 509 -24.98 -17.91 -18.49
N ASN A 510 -24.85 -18.02 -19.81
CA ASN A 510 -24.58 -19.30 -20.45
C ASN A 510 -23.13 -19.75 -20.17
N PRO A 511 -22.88 -21.06 -20.05
CA PRO A 511 -21.51 -21.58 -20.00
C PRO A 511 -20.74 -21.20 -21.26
N PRO A 512 -19.41 -21.05 -21.18
CA PRO A 512 -18.58 -20.69 -22.33
C PRO A 512 -18.59 -21.81 -23.39
N GLU A 513 -18.41 -21.44 -24.66
CA GLU A 513 -18.23 -22.40 -25.76
C GLU A 513 -16.75 -22.77 -26.00
N GLY A 514 -15.81 -21.98 -25.46
CA GLY A 514 -14.37 -22.15 -25.62
C GLY A 514 -13.69 -22.82 -24.44
N THR A 515 -12.41 -23.16 -24.63
CA THR A 515 -11.49 -23.62 -23.58
C THR A 515 -10.39 -22.58 -23.38
N HIS A 516 -9.29 -22.95 -22.73
CA HIS A 516 -8.17 -22.06 -22.45
C HIS A 516 -7.10 -22.05 -23.55
N VAL A 517 -6.22 -21.05 -23.51
CA VAL A 517 -5.01 -21.03 -24.36
C VAL A 517 -4.06 -22.17 -24.00
N ALA A 518 -3.27 -22.64 -24.97
CA ALA A 518 -2.31 -23.74 -24.79
C ALA A 518 -1.04 -23.27 -24.04
N TYR A 519 -1.17 -23.02 -22.74
CA TYR A 519 -0.08 -22.58 -21.86
C TYR A 519 -0.26 -23.18 -20.46
N ASP A 520 0.61 -24.10 -20.04
CA ASP A 520 0.40 -24.88 -18.80
C ASP A 520 1.44 -24.58 -17.71
N GLU A 521 2.33 -23.61 -17.93
CA GLU A 521 3.32 -23.21 -16.92
C GLU A 521 2.65 -22.55 -15.70
N ALA A 522 3.36 -22.60 -14.57
CA ALA A 522 2.99 -21.96 -13.32
C ALA A 522 4.22 -21.28 -12.70
N SER A 523 4.01 -20.22 -11.92
CA SER A 523 5.02 -19.52 -11.14
C SER A 523 4.62 -19.57 -9.66
N PRO A 524 5.14 -20.52 -8.87
CA PRO A 524 4.85 -20.64 -7.44
C PRO A 524 5.08 -19.37 -6.62
N ALA A 525 5.94 -18.45 -7.10
CA ALA A 525 6.14 -17.13 -6.50
C ALA A 525 4.87 -16.25 -6.44
N LEU A 526 3.87 -16.55 -7.29
CA LEU A 526 2.59 -15.82 -7.33
C LEU A 526 1.62 -16.23 -6.22
N SER A 527 1.71 -17.44 -5.70
CA SER A 527 0.87 -17.89 -4.58
C SER A 527 1.30 -17.22 -3.28
N MET A 528 0.33 -16.89 -2.42
CA MET A 528 0.59 -16.32 -1.09
C MET A 528 0.91 -17.42 -0.06
N THR A 529 0.58 -18.67 -0.37
CA THR A 529 0.73 -19.82 0.55
C THR A 529 2.18 -20.19 0.85
N THR A 530 3.10 -19.83 -0.04
CA THR A 530 4.55 -20.11 0.09
C THR A 530 5.31 -19.00 0.82
N THR A 531 4.63 -17.93 1.22
CA THR A 531 5.26 -16.77 1.85
C THR A 531 5.49 -16.97 3.35
N PRO A 532 6.42 -16.23 3.99
CA PRO A 532 6.67 -16.31 5.43
C PRO A 532 5.40 -16.12 6.26
N HIS A 533 5.28 -16.88 7.34
CA HIS A 533 4.16 -16.84 8.28
C HIS A 533 4.71 -16.65 9.70
N SER A 534 4.07 -15.82 10.51
CA SER A 534 4.52 -15.51 11.88
C SER A 534 3.38 -14.97 12.74
N ALA A 535 3.43 -15.28 14.03
CA ALA A 535 2.54 -14.68 15.03
C ALA A 535 2.92 -13.23 15.37
N ALA A 536 4.16 -12.82 15.06
CA ALA A 536 4.62 -11.47 15.31
C ALA A 536 3.73 -10.44 14.58
N THR A 537 3.32 -9.41 15.31
CA THR A 537 2.46 -8.30 14.84
C THR A 537 1.02 -8.68 14.46
N GLN A 538 0.63 -9.95 14.61
CA GLN A 538 -0.77 -10.35 14.48
C GLN A 538 -1.57 -9.80 15.66
N LYS A 539 -2.78 -9.31 15.41
CA LYS A 539 -3.68 -8.75 16.42
C LYS A 539 -4.51 -9.86 17.06
N VAL A 540 -4.42 -10.00 18.37
CA VAL A 540 -5.16 -11.00 19.14
C VAL A 540 -6.19 -10.29 20.03
N GLY A 541 -7.47 -10.54 19.77
CA GLY A 541 -8.55 -10.07 20.64
C GLY A 541 -8.76 -11.04 21.81
N VAL A 542 -8.51 -10.57 23.03
CA VAL A 542 -8.74 -11.35 24.26
C VAL A 542 -10.12 -11.01 24.79
N LEU A 543 -11.06 -11.93 24.64
CA LEU A 543 -12.46 -11.74 25.00
C LEU A 543 -12.69 -12.18 26.44
N ILE A 544 -12.90 -11.23 27.35
CA ILE A 544 -12.76 -11.47 28.80
C ILE A 544 -13.76 -10.65 29.61
N GLY A 545 -14.25 -11.22 30.72
CA GLY A 545 -15.08 -10.56 31.72
C GLY A 545 -14.47 -10.66 33.13
N GLN A 546 -15.21 -10.26 34.15
CA GLN A 546 -14.76 -10.33 35.56
C GLN A 546 -14.64 -11.78 36.05
N GLY A 547 -13.72 -12.02 36.98
CA GLY A 547 -13.55 -13.32 37.65
C GLY A 547 -12.86 -14.39 36.80
N PHE A 548 -12.05 -13.99 35.82
CA PHE A 548 -11.24 -14.92 35.00
C PHE A 548 -10.12 -15.61 35.80
N GLN A 549 -9.56 -16.68 35.25
CA GLN A 549 -8.48 -17.48 35.86
C GLN A 549 -7.12 -16.78 35.67
N ASP A 550 -6.58 -16.18 36.74
CA ASP A 550 -5.45 -15.24 36.66
C ASP A 550 -4.15 -15.85 36.10
N ASP A 551 -3.81 -17.07 36.53
CA ASP A 551 -2.55 -17.73 36.12
C ASP A 551 -2.59 -18.15 34.66
N GLU A 552 -3.71 -18.74 34.21
CA GLU A 552 -3.90 -19.19 32.82
C GLU A 552 -3.88 -18.02 31.84
N VAL A 553 -4.62 -16.95 32.15
CA VAL A 553 -4.66 -15.75 31.32
C VAL A 553 -3.28 -15.08 31.27
N ARG A 554 -2.63 -14.87 32.41
CA ARG A 554 -1.28 -14.27 32.44
C ARG A 554 -0.27 -15.06 31.62
N GLN A 555 -0.21 -16.38 31.78
CA GLN A 555 0.71 -17.23 31.01
C GLN A 555 0.47 -17.12 29.51
N THR A 556 -0.80 -17.08 29.08
CA THR A 556 -1.15 -16.91 27.67
C THR A 556 -0.74 -15.54 27.15
N LEU A 557 -1.02 -14.47 27.89
CA LEU A 557 -0.62 -13.11 27.53
C LEU A 557 0.90 -12.97 27.42
N ASP A 558 1.65 -13.57 28.36
CA ASP A 558 3.11 -13.57 28.35
C ASP A 558 3.65 -14.32 27.10
N ALA A 559 3.05 -15.46 26.72
CA ALA A 559 3.43 -16.19 25.52
C ALA A 559 3.16 -15.40 24.23
N LEU A 560 1.98 -14.77 24.12
CA LEU A 560 1.63 -13.90 22.99
C LEU A 560 2.58 -12.70 22.87
N GLN A 561 2.91 -12.07 24.00
CA GLN A 561 3.85 -10.96 24.03
C GLN A 561 5.27 -11.41 23.66
N ALA A 562 5.72 -12.57 24.12
CA ALA A 562 7.02 -13.14 23.77
C ALA A 562 7.11 -13.47 22.27
N ALA A 563 6.00 -13.88 21.65
CA ALA A 563 5.88 -14.08 20.20
C ALA A 563 5.77 -12.77 19.39
N GLY A 564 5.62 -11.61 20.07
CA GLY A 564 5.48 -10.31 19.44
C GLY A 564 4.08 -10.01 18.87
N ALA A 565 3.06 -10.76 19.28
CA ALA A 565 1.67 -10.50 18.90
C ALA A 565 1.12 -9.22 19.57
N PHE A 566 0.20 -8.53 18.90
CA PHE A 566 -0.46 -7.33 19.44
C PHE A 566 -1.72 -7.75 20.16
N VAL A 567 -1.68 -7.69 21.49
CA VAL A 567 -2.79 -8.14 22.32
C VAL A 567 -3.71 -6.97 22.65
N HIS A 568 -5.01 -7.19 22.45
CA HIS A 568 -6.04 -6.23 22.82
C HIS A 568 -7.09 -6.90 23.71
N ILE A 569 -7.32 -6.33 24.88
CA ILE A 569 -8.33 -6.78 25.83
C ILE A 569 -9.70 -6.23 25.39
N VAL A 570 -10.66 -7.12 25.19
CA VAL A 570 -12.03 -6.84 24.74
C VAL A 570 -13.04 -7.29 25.80
N SER A 571 -13.88 -6.37 26.28
CA SER A 571 -14.92 -6.64 27.29
C SER A 571 -16.24 -5.90 26.97
N ASP A 572 -17.25 -6.02 27.83
CA ASP A 572 -18.50 -5.25 27.78
C ASP A 572 -18.32 -3.73 27.86
N LYS A 573 -17.38 -3.23 28.67
CA LYS A 573 -17.10 -1.80 28.86
C LYS A 573 -15.61 -1.53 29.07
N LEU A 574 -15.20 -0.30 28.77
CA LEU A 574 -13.87 0.20 29.12
C LEU A 574 -13.69 0.25 30.63
N GLY A 575 -12.43 0.21 31.09
CA GLY A 575 -12.09 0.19 32.51
C GLY A 575 -11.12 -0.94 32.81
N MET A 576 -11.29 -1.58 33.96
CA MET A 576 -10.50 -2.75 34.37
C MET A 576 -11.40 -3.99 34.46
N VAL A 577 -10.88 -5.13 34.04
CA VAL A 577 -11.40 -6.45 34.40
C VAL A 577 -10.46 -7.09 35.43
N ALA A 578 -11.04 -7.65 36.49
CA ALA A 578 -10.29 -8.28 37.57
C ALA A 578 -10.47 -9.81 37.54
N GLY A 579 -9.36 -10.53 37.66
CA GLY A 579 -9.34 -11.99 37.82
C GLY A 579 -9.81 -12.42 39.20
N ALA A 580 -10.03 -13.72 39.36
CA ALA A 580 -10.52 -14.31 40.62
C ALA A 580 -9.55 -14.09 41.80
N ASN A 581 -8.26 -13.88 41.53
CA ASN A 581 -7.20 -13.65 42.52
C ASN A 581 -6.58 -12.25 42.43
N GLY A 582 -7.23 -11.31 41.74
CA GLY A 582 -6.91 -9.89 41.77
C GLY A 582 -5.96 -9.39 40.68
N LEU A 583 -5.65 -10.18 39.65
CA LEU A 583 -4.99 -9.65 38.44
C LEU A 583 -5.95 -8.68 37.74
N GLU A 584 -5.55 -7.42 37.58
CA GLU A 584 -6.33 -6.43 36.84
C GLU A 584 -5.74 -6.20 35.44
N LEU A 585 -6.60 -6.20 34.44
CA LEU A 585 -6.24 -5.91 33.05
C LEU A 585 -7.05 -4.71 32.54
N PRO A 586 -6.41 -3.69 31.94
CA PRO A 586 -7.12 -2.59 31.31
C PRO A 586 -7.80 -3.09 30.03
N VAL A 587 -9.05 -2.68 29.82
CA VAL A 587 -9.81 -2.98 28.60
C VAL A 587 -9.45 -1.96 27.53
N ASP A 588 -8.96 -2.44 26.38
CA ASP A 588 -8.56 -1.60 25.24
C ASP A 588 -9.76 -1.16 24.39
N THR A 589 -10.73 -2.05 24.22
CA THR A 589 -11.94 -1.79 23.43
C THR A 589 -13.12 -2.59 23.98
N SER A 590 -14.35 -2.11 23.77
CA SER A 590 -15.54 -2.88 24.12
C SER A 590 -16.07 -3.69 22.94
N PHE A 591 -16.91 -4.68 23.20
CA PHE A 591 -17.66 -5.40 22.16
C PHE A 591 -18.50 -4.48 21.26
N VAL A 592 -18.89 -3.30 21.75
CA VAL A 592 -19.67 -2.31 20.97
C VAL A 592 -18.77 -1.50 20.03
N THR A 593 -17.51 -1.27 20.41
CA THR A 593 -16.57 -0.46 19.62
C THR A 593 -15.60 -1.30 18.79
N ALA A 594 -15.57 -2.61 19.02
CA ALA A 594 -14.81 -3.58 18.24
C ALA A 594 -15.73 -4.40 17.32
N HIS A 595 -15.17 -4.90 16.23
CA HIS A 595 -15.83 -5.86 15.35
C HIS A 595 -15.00 -7.15 15.24
N PRO A 596 -15.62 -8.35 15.15
CA PRO A 596 -14.92 -9.63 14.98
C PRO A 596 -13.97 -9.75 13.77
N ALA A 597 -14.04 -8.78 12.85
CA ALA A 597 -13.21 -8.75 11.65
C ALA A 597 -11.84 -8.09 11.91
N GLN A 598 -11.70 -7.26 12.95
CA GLN A 598 -10.53 -6.40 13.18
C GLN A 598 -9.28 -7.10 13.70
N PHE A 599 -9.41 -8.35 14.19
CA PHE A 599 -8.33 -9.10 14.81
C PHE A 599 -8.00 -10.33 13.97
N ASP A 600 -6.76 -10.80 14.04
CA ASP A 600 -6.25 -11.97 13.32
C ASP A 600 -6.61 -13.27 14.02
N ALA A 601 -6.66 -13.24 15.35
CA ALA A 601 -7.01 -14.38 16.19
C ALA A 601 -7.77 -13.93 17.45
N TYR A 602 -8.38 -14.90 18.13
CA TYR A 602 -9.12 -14.64 19.36
C TYR A 602 -8.73 -15.59 20.48
N TYR A 603 -8.52 -15.03 21.68
CA TYR A 603 -8.45 -15.79 22.91
C TYR A 603 -9.76 -15.63 23.68
N VAL A 604 -10.58 -16.68 23.70
CA VAL A 604 -11.90 -16.70 24.34
C VAL A 604 -11.74 -17.11 25.79
N VAL A 605 -11.76 -16.13 26.69
CA VAL A 605 -11.56 -16.35 28.14
C VAL A 605 -12.87 -16.62 28.86
N GLY A 606 -13.89 -15.79 28.59
CA GLY A 606 -15.13 -15.80 29.35
C GLY A 606 -15.03 -14.98 30.64
N GLY A 607 -15.90 -15.30 31.60
CA GLY A 607 -16.03 -14.57 32.86
C GLY A 607 -17.45 -14.05 33.07
N SER A 608 -17.58 -13.06 33.94
CA SER A 608 -18.85 -12.47 34.34
C SER A 608 -18.98 -10.99 33.98
N SER A 609 -20.21 -10.56 33.72
CA SER A 609 -20.57 -9.16 33.46
C SER A 609 -21.84 -8.78 34.22
N GLU A 610 -22.07 -7.47 34.41
CA GLU A 610 -23.32 -6.93 34.95
C GLU A 610 -24.54 -7.33 34.11
N ASP A 611 -24.39 -7.37 32.79
CA ASP A 611 -25.40 -7.92 31.85
C ASP A 611 -24.84 -9.18 31.19
N GLN A 612 -24.89 -10.29 31.93
CA GLN A 612 -24.35 -11.57 31.48
C GLN A 612 -24.94 -12.03 30.15
N LYS A 613 -26.24 -11.78 29.90
CA LYS A 613 -26.90 -12.25 28.67
C LYS A 613 -26.32 -11.56 27.45
N LEU A 614 -26.17 -10.23 27.49
CA LEU A 614 -25.60 -9.47 26.38
C LEU A 614 -24.10 -9.79 26.20
N PHE A 615 -23.37 -9.96 27.30
CA PHE A 615 -21.98 -10.41 27.27
C PHE A 615 -21.83 -11.76 26.56
N ASP A 616 -22.65 -12.75 26.92
CA ASP A 616 -22.61 -14.09 26.32
C ASP A 616 -22.97 -14.05 24.81
N GLU A 617 -23.92 -13.20 24.41
CA GLU A 617 -24.29 -12.97 23.01
C GLU A 617 -23.09 -12.43 22.21
N HIS A 618 -22.40 -11.41 22.72
CA HIS A 618 -21.23 -10.83 22.06
C HIS A 618 -20.07 -11.83 21.99
N MET A 619 -19.75 -12.51 23.09
CA MET A 619 -18.70 -13.54 23.13
C MET A 619 -18.91 -14.61 22.06
N THR A 620 -20.14 -15.10 21.96
CA THR A 620 -20.55 -16.10 20.97
C THR A 620 -20.43 -15.56 19.54
N GLU A 621 -20.86 -14.32 19.31
CA GLU A 621 -20.77 -13.70 17.98
C GLU A 621 -19.32 -13.57 17.51
N PHE A 622 -18.44 -13.08 18.39
CA PHE A 622 -17.01 -12.96 18.10
C PHE A 622 -16.38 -14.32 17.78
N ALA A 623 -16.60 -15.33 18.63
CA ALA A 623 -16.07 -16.68 18.41
C ALA A 623 -16.60 -17.30 17.10
N ARG A 624 -17.90 -17.17 16.83
CA ARG A 624 -18.53 -17.68 15.60
C ARG A 624 -17.99 -17.01 14.34
N MET A 625 -17.80 -15.69 14.37
CA MET A 625 -17.25 -14.96 13.21
C MET A 625 -15.78 -15.28 13.00
N ALA A 626 -14.99 -15.41 14.07
CA ALA A 626 -13.62 -15.90 13.98
C ALA A 626 -13.56 -17.28 13.32
N TYR A 627 -14.44 -18.20 13.74
CA TYR A 627 -14.52 -19.54 13.18
C TYR A 627 -14.88 -19.50 11.69
N LYS A 628 -15.91 -18.73 11.33
CA LYS A 628 -16.37 -18.51 9.94
C LYS A 628 -15.25 -17.98 9.04
N PHE A 629 -14.36 -17.13 9.56
CA PHE A 629 -13.25 -16.56 8.80
C PHE A 629 -11.96 -17.39 8.92
N PHE A 630 -12.05 -18.64 9.39
CA PHE A 630 -10.92 -19.57 9.50
C PHE A 630 -9.80 -19.07 10.39
N LYS A 631 -10.11 -18.16 11.33
CA LYS A 631 -9.11 -17.56 12.23
C LYS A 631 -8.69 -18.54 13.32
N PRO A 632 -7.46 -18.42 13.85
CA PRO A 632 -7.02 -19.15 15.04
C PRO A 632 -7.87 -18.74 16.25
N ILE A 633 -8.30 -19.70 17.06
CA ILE A 633 -9.10 -19.47 18.27
C ILE A 633 -8.48 -20.24 19.43
N GLY A 634 -7.93 -19.52 20.41
CA GLY A 634 -7.53 -20.08 21.69
C GLY A 634 -8.70 -19.99 22.67
N VAL A 635 -8.88 -20.99 23.52
CA VAL A 635 -10.03 -21.07 24.42
C VAL A 635 -9.55 -21.43 25.81
N ALA A 636 -9.80 -20.53 26.74
CA ALA A 636 -9.51 -20.72 28.16
C ALA A 636 -10.33 -21.88 28.74
N SER A 637 -9.92 -22.38 29.90
CA SER A 637 -10.67 -23.42 30.60
C SER A 637 -12.12 -23.03 30.94
N THR A 638 -12.40 -21.73 31.05
CA THR A 638 -13.74 -21.15 31.29
C THR A 638 -14.46 -20.65 30.03
N GLY A 639 -13.83 -20.72 28.86
CA GLY A 639 -14.33 -20.10 27.63
C GLY A 639 -15.14 -21.02 26.69
N GLU A 640 -15.13 -22.33 26.96
CA GLU A 640 -15.66 -23.34 26.04
C GLU A 640 -17.15 -23.17 25.70
N THR A 641 -17.94 -22.69 26.65
CA THR A 641 -19.38 -22.47 26.48
C THR A 641 -19.73 -21.44 25.41
N TYR A 642 -18.77 -20.62 24.97
CA TYR A 642 -18.98 -19.54 24.00
C TYR A 642 -18.71 -19.93 22.53
N LEU A 643 -18.08 -21.07 22.27
CA LEU A 643 -17.68 -21.42 20.91
C LEU A 643 -18.84 -21.88 20.03
N ASN A 644 -19.83 -22.58 20.62
CA ASN A 644 -20.94 -23.21 19.90
C ASN A 644 -20.50 -23.90 18.59
N LEU A 645 -19.43 -24.72 18.67
CA LEU A 645 -18.89 -25.40 17.49
C LEU A 645 -19.88 -26.45 16.95
N PRO A 646 -19.86 -26.73 15.63
CA PRO A 646 -20.58 -27.86 15.07
C PRO A 646 -20.17 -29.18 15.75
N THR A 647 -21.11 -30.09 15.98
CA THR A 647 -20.81 -31.41 16.60
C THR A 647 -20.04 -32.37 15.68
N GLU A 648 -19.99 -32.10 14.39
CA GLU A 648 -19.28 -32.88 13.38
C GLU A 648 -18.26 -31.98 12.68
N GLY A 649 -17.01 -32.45 12.50
CA GLY A 649 -15.96 -31.72 11.80
C GLY A 649 -14.60 -31.80 12.50
N GLN A 650 -13.52 -31.48 11.76
CA GLN A 650 -12.22 -31.18 12.35
C GLN A 650 -12.18 -29.69 12.68
N HIS A 651 -11.90 -29.35 13.94
CA HIS A 651 -11.85 -27.96 14.41
C HIS A 651 -10.42 -27.41 14.38
N ASP A 652 -9.70 -27.66 13.29
CA ASP A 652 -8.30 -27.29 13.14
C ASP A 652 -8.09 -25.80 13.42
N GLY A 653 -7.13 -25.47 14.27
CA GLY A 653 -6.86 -24.10 14.71
C GLY A 653 -7.76 -23.58 15.84
N VAL A 654 -8.62 -24.43 16.42
CA VAL A 654 -9.21 -24.19 17.73
C VAL A 654 -8.36 -24.94 18.78
N VAL A 655 -7.73 -24.18 19.67
CA VAL A 655 -6.86 -24.72 20.74
C VAL A 655 -7.60 -24.60 22.06
N LEU A 656 -7.76 -25.71 22.79
CA LEU A 656 -8.49 -25.77 24.06
C LEU A 656 -7.51 -25.95 25.22
N ALA A 657 -7.47 -25.00 26.16
CA ALA A 657 -6.56 -25.05 27.31
C ALA A 657 -6.78 -26.29 28.21
N GLN A 658 -8.01 -26.81 28.28
CA GLN A 658 -8.32 -28.03 29.06
C GLN A 658 -7.63 -29.30 28.52
N HIS A 659 -7.20 -29.29 27.26
CA HIS A 659 -6.64 -30.46 26.58
C HIS A 659 -5.19 -30.26 26.14
N GLU A 660 -4.63 -29.06 26.36
CA GLU A 660 -3.30 -28.70 25.88
C GLU A 660 -2.44 -28.16 27.03
N SER A 661 -1.50 -28.99 27.51
CA SER A 661 -0.62 -28.62 28.62
C SER A 661 0.33 -27.47 28.28
N SER A 662 0.59 -27.22 27.00
CA SER A 662 1.40 -26.13 26.43
C SER A 662 0.53 -25.15 25.64
N PHE A 663 -0.63 -24.78 26.20
CA PHE A 663 -1.64 -23.98 25.51
C PHE A 663 -1.10 -22.70 24.84
N GLY A 664 -0.26 -21.93 25.54
CA GLY A 664 0.31 -20.69 25.01
C GLY A 664 1.12 -20.91 23.73
N ASP A 665 2.00 -21.91 23.73
CA ASP A 665 2.85 -22.23 22.57
C ASP A 665 2.00 -22.75 21.40
N ALA A 666 1.07 -23.68 21.68
CA ALA A 666 0.18 -24.21 20.66
C ALA A 666 -0.72 -23.13 20.04
N PHE A 667 -1.18 -22.16 20.84
CA PHE A 667 -1.96 -21.05 20.33
C PHE A 667 -1.11 -20.07 19.51
N VAL A 668 0.13 -19.79 19.93
CA VAL A 668 1.08 -19.00 19.13
C VAL A 668 1.36 -19.66 17.77
N ASP A 669 1.58 -20.97 17.74
CA ASP A 669 1.77 -21.73 16.50
C ASP A 669 0.52 -21.64 15.60
N ALA A 670 -0.67 -21.74 16.19
CA ALA A 670 -1.91 -21.56 15.45
C ALA A 670 -2.06 -20.13 14.90
N ILE A 671 -1.63 -19.10 15.63
CA ILE A 671 -1.60 -17.72 15.16
C ILE A 671 -0.63 -17.55 13.99
N ALA A 672 0.55 -18.18 14.08
CA ALA A 672 1.52 -18.14 12.99
C ALA A 672 0.96 -18.71 11.68
N GLN A 673 0.15 -19.78 11.75
CA GLN A 673 -0.53 -20.36 10.58
C GLN A 673 -1.51 -19.38 9.89
N HIS A 674 -1.95 -18.32 10.57
CA HIS A 674 -2.85 -17.26 10.11
C HIS A 674 -4.28 -17.70 9.78
N ARG A 675 -4.48 -18.73 8.96
CA ARG A 675 -5.80 -19.27 8.58
C ARG A 675 -5.79 -20.79 8.44
N PHE A 676 -6.90 -21.41 8.81
CA PHE A 676 -7.11 -22.86 8.75
C PHE A 676 -8.11 -23.21 7.66
N TRP A 677 -7.65 -23.26 6.41
CA TRP A 677 -8.53 -23.39 5.24
C TRP A 677 -9.25 -24.74 5.14
N ASP A 678 -8.72 -25.78 5.78
CA ASP A 678 -9.33 -27.12 5.82
C ASP A 678 -10.46 -27.24 6.85
N ARG A 679 -10.74 -26.17 7.61
CA ARG A 679 -11.84 -26.10 8.58
C ARG A 679 -13.16 -25.90 7.85
N VAL A 680 -13.82 -27.01 7.48
CA VAL A 680 -15.11 -27.03 6.74
C VAL A 680 -16.31 -27.17 7.67
#